data_AF-A0A7Z9QT63-F1
#
_entry.id   AF-A0A7Z9QT63-F1
#
_cell.length_a   1.000
_cell.length_b   1.000
_cell.length_c   1.000
_cell.angle_alpha   90.00
_cell.angle_beta   90.00
_cell.angle_gamma   90.00
#
_symmetry.space_group_name_H-M   'P 1'
#
loop_
_entity.id
_entity.type
_entity.pdbx_description
1 polymer ?
#
loop_
_entity_poly.entity_id
_entity_poly.type
_entity_poly.pdbx_seq_one_letter_code
_entity_poly.pdbx_strand_id
1 'polypeptide(L)'
;MKINITRSFILAFVLALLGFRVDSEVNNIAAAWTFNEGMGNTAGDSEGQGVNGTINGATWTTGVRDGALSFDGTDDYVAIPDHGAINITNGPWANRTVTAIFKVNDASIADRKQVIYKEGGRIRGFVIYVHGGELYVGAWNQAEYDWNGSWPSIPIESNRWYDVGLVIRDGKYAVEPDKFEMWLNGELIAKEPGGEMFNHSGDIGIGMVVNNTRFHDGSGAGTDSDHFKGIIDDVRVYNEALSEADFTLTIDTQPPVILGLSPSDDVVVTGLDLDTNLQIIFNEAVNAGTGFIILYKSDGTQVEQFDVTSSITGSGTTTITIDPANDLEIETDFYFQVDVTAFKDTAGNSHVGITDTTSWNFTTADATLPDIVSTSPSHNATNVSLDPPIVVTFTEPMSQQSLLQMGIKITVNDTGGGDDFQTPQFSLDELLDSGLATMTQSDTDGQHRITLDTNFSLPIKADISVELFLQSVLDLSGNPMVVPMHRTYEFQTSAAPAVDAQTGSFYVNPISGVDDASIDGGESASWKTITYALTRVVGTTTQPSVINLKPGTYSTLSGETFPLLFEDNVSLMGDNETNTIIDGRGENVSILTGDGVVGVTVSNLAVINTEGDLADNHSAIHLQNDSKLTLYQVLLSNHKNHQRGAAIRAKDSAVTFVQNWFSDNSAQSGGAIYLEHCDLLVRSNHFDANQSLDSITGQGGAMLIISNGQGASKGALEDNQFSNNVATKNGGALALKQSSLRIFHNLFIGNQAYNGGGIYVDTGTTDLPQMVENDLYRNSVSSSGDGAAIYN
;
A
#
# COMPACT_ATOMS: atom_id res chain seq x y z
N MET A 1 37.13 26.15 10.90
CA MET A 1 37.23 24.87 10.17
C MET A 1 35.96 24.71 9.37
N LYS A 2 35.98 25.09 8.09
CA LYS A 2 34.87 25.04 7.14
C LYS A 2 35.42 24.33 5.91
N ILE A 3 34.79 23.25 5.45
CA ILE A 3 34.68 22.91 4.03
C ILE A 3 33.32 22.18 3.82
N ASN A 4 32.52 22.75 2.91
CA ASN A 4 31.28 22.20 2.32
C ASN A 4 31.56 20.97 1.44
N ILE A 5 30.54 20.18 1.10
CA ILE A 5 30.01 20.03 -0.29
C ILE A 5 29.03 18.84 -0.36
N THR A 6 27.83 19.16 -0.83
CA THR A 6 26.77 18.33 -1.43
C THR A 6 27.28 17.37 -2.51
N ARG A 7 26.76 16.13 -2.58
CA ARG A 7 26.97 15.26 -3.74
C ARG A 7 25.64 14.71 -4.28
N SER A 8 25.18 15.34 -5.35
CA SER A 8 24.36 14.72 -6.40
C SER A 8 25.12 13.54 -7.01
N PHE A 9 24.40 12.45 -7.29
CA PHE A 9 24.91 11.32 -8.07
C PHE A 9 25.15 11.77 -9.51
N ILE A 10 26.43 11.87 -9.90
CA ILE A 10 26.88 12.07 -11.27
C ILE A 10 27.13 10.70 -11.89
N LEU A 11 26.42 10.46 -13.00
CA LEU A 11 26.66 9.44 -14.00
C LEU A 11 28.12 9.53 -14.47
N ALA A 12 28.92 8.50 -14.20
CA ALA A 12 30.32 8.45 -14.59
C ALA A 12 30.43 8.20 -16.10
N PHE A 13 30.58 9.29 -16.87
CA PHE A 13 31.13 9.26 -18.22
C PHE A 13 32.59 8.82 -18.11
N VAL A 14 32.90 7.57 -18.48
CA VAL A 14 34.29 7.15 -18.72
C VAL A 14 34.71 7.79 -20.02
N LEU A 15 35.39 8.93 -19.91
CA LEU A 15 36.14 9.56 -20.98
C LEU A 15 37.37 8.67 -21.26
N ALA A 16 37.19 7.60 -22.04
CA ALA A 16 38.32 6.93 -22.66
C ALA A 16 38.92 7.92 -23.65
N LEU A 17 40.19 8.27 -23.42
CA LEU A 17 41.05 9.01 -24.34
C LEU A 17 40.85 8.45 -25.76
N LEU A 18 40.16 9.20 -26.62
CA LEU A 18 40.34 9.14 -28.06
C LEU A 18 41.77 9.61 -28.33
N GLY A 19 42.72 8.67 -28.21
CA GLY A 19 43.87 8.70 -29.08
C GLY A 19 43.31 8.64 -30.49
N PHE A 20 43.27 9.79 -31.16
CA PHE A 20 43.22 9.85 -32.61
C PHE A 20 44.42 9.05 -33.12
N ARG A 21 44.21 7.76 -33.34
CA ARG A 21 44.95 7.04 -34.35
C ARG A 21 44.18 7.32 -35.62
N VAL A 22 44.71 8.26 -36.40
CA VAL A 22 44.53 8.20 -37.83
C VAL A 22 45.23 6.90 -38.23
N ASP A 23 44.52 5.79 -38.28
CA ASP A 23 44.96 4.67 -39.11
C ASP A 23 44.71 5.12 -40.54
N SER A 24 45.67 5.90 -41.04
CA SER A 24 45.86 6.07 -42.46
C SER A 24 46.48 4.78 -42.98
N GLU A 25 45.67 3.79 -43.28
CA GLU A 25 45.98 2.89 -44.38
C GLU A 25 44.70 2.78 -45.22
N VAL A 26 44.74 3.43 -46.38
CA VAL A 26 43.89 3.04 -47.49
C VAL A 26 44.30 1.60 -47.79
N ASN A 27 43.57 0.63 -47.23
CA ASN A 27 43.67 -0.76 -47.64
C ASN A 27 43.53 -0.76 -49.16
N ASN A 28 44.48 -1.36 -49.86
CA ASN A 28 44.65 -1.27 -51.30
C ASN A 28 43.56 -2.09 -52.03
N ILE A 29 42.32 -1.60 -51.99
CA ILE A 29 41.15 -2.20 -52.64
C ILE A 29 41.44 -2.19 -54.15
N ALA A 30 41.41 -3.37 -54.74
CA ALA A 30 41.64 -3.57 -56.17
C ALA A 30 40.38 -3.26 -57.01
N ALA A 31 39.21 -3.60 -56.47
CA ALA A 31 37.90 -3.23 -57.00
C ALA A 31 36.82 -3.40 -55.91
N ALA A 32 35.77 -2.58 -55.94
CA ALA A 32 34.61 -2.71 -55.06
C ALA A 32 33.31 -2.45 -55.81
N TRP A 33 32.33 -3.35 -55.64
CA TRP A 33 30.97 -3.22 -56.15
C TRP A 33 30.02 -3.12 -54.96
N THR A 34 29.72 -1.88 -54.58
CA THR A 34 28.88 -1.57 -53.41
C THR A 34 27.38 -1.60 -53.72
N PHE A 35 27.01 -1.72 -55.00
CA PHE A 35 25.62 -1.80 -55.46
C PHE A 35 24.68 -0.67 -54.97
N ASN A 36 25.20 0.56 -54.93
CA ASN A 36 24.49 1.75 -54.44
C ASN A 36 23.94 2.66 -55.54
N GLU A 37 24.07 2.26 -56.80
CA GLU A 37 23.63 3.05 -57.95
C GLU A 37 22.10 3.09 -58.09
N GLY A 38 21.41 2.04 -57.64
CA GLY A 38 19.95 1.98 -57.54
C GLY A 38 19.17 1.95 -58.87
N MET A 39 19.84 2.07 -60.01
CA MET A 39 19.23 2.02 -61.33
C MET A 39 20.23 1.71 -62.46
N GLY A 40 19.72 1.22 -63.60
CA GLY A 40 20.52 0.88 -64.78
C GLY A 40 21.13 -0.52 -64.71
N ASN A 41 22.02 -0.83 -65.66
CA ASN A 41 22.60 -2.18 -65.85
C ASN A 41 24.11 -2.21 -65.59
N THR A 42 24.63 -1.25 -64.84
CA THR A 42 26.06 -1.15 -64.52
C THR A 42 26.24 -1.25 -63.02
N ALA A 43 27.06 -2.20 -62.56
CA ALA A 43 27.61 -2.19 -61.21
C ALA A 43 28.93 -1.42 -61.26
N GLY A 44 28.97 -0.22 -60.70
CA GLY A 44 30.14 0.64 -60.74
C GLY A 44 31.26 0.10 -59.85
N ASP A 45 32.50 0.26 -60.31
CA ASP A 45 33.68 0.11 -59.46
C ASP A 45 33.87 1.39 -58.63
N SER A 46 33.54 1.30 -57.34
CA SER A 46 33.55 2.41 -56.39
C SER A 46 34.95 2.96 -56.09
N GLU A 47 36.02 2.21 -56.43
CA GLU A 47 37.42 2.65 -56.28
C GLU A 47 37.95 3.41 -57.51
N GLY A 48 37.17 3.49 -58.59
CA GLY A 48 37.51 4.28 -59.77
C GLY A 48 38.63 3.70 -60.65
N GLN A 49 38.96 2.41 -60.52
CA GLN A 49 39.91 1.69 -61.38
C GLN A 49 39.30 1.30 -62.74
N GLY A 50 37.98 1.49 -62.90
CA GLY A 50 37.25 1.23 -64.15
C GLY A 50 36.84 -0.22 -64.31
N VAL A 51 36.85 -1.00 -63.22
CA VAL A 51 36.48 -2.42 -63.19
C VAL A 51 34.95 -2.59 -63.10
N ASN A 52 34.22 -1.91 -63.98
CA ASN A 52 32.76 -1.89 -63.92
C ASN A 52 32.17 -3.24 -64.33
N GLY A 53 31.15 -3.68 -63.59
CA GLY A 53 30.35 -4.86 -63.91
C GLY A 53 29.15 -4.55 -64.80
N THR A 54 28.75 -5.53 -65.61
CA THR A 54 27.48 -5.50 -66.36
C THR A 54 26.46 -6.38 -65.65
N ILE A 55 25.33 -5.78 -65.26
CA ILE A 55 24.22 -6.47 -64.60
C ILE A 55 23.33 -7.11 -65.66
N ASN A 56 23.07 -8.41 -65.52
CA ASN A 56 22.18 -9.19 -66.38
C ASN A 56 21.09 -9.81 -65.49
N GLY A 57 19.84 -9.39 -65.70
CA GLY A 57 18.66 -9.92 -65.01
C GLY A 57 18.44 -9.41 -63.57
N ALA A 58 19.49 -9.39 -62.75
CA ALA A 58 19.40 -8.98 -61.34
C ALA A 58 18.85 -7.55 -61.17
N THR A 59 18.05 -7.34 -60.12
CA THR A 59 17.34 -6.08 -59.87
C THR A 59 17.81 -5.36 -58.62
N TRP A 60 17.86 -4.03 -58.66
CA TRP A 60 18.19 -3.19 -57.50
C TRP A 60 17.19 -3.37 -56.35
N THR A 61 17.71 -3.55 -55.14
CA THR A 61 16.94 -3.69 -53.90
C THR A 61 17.67 -2.99 -52.75
N THR A 62 17.08 -2.99 -51.55
CA THR A 62 17.74 -2.51 -50.32
C THR A 62 18.72 -3.54 -49.78
N GLY A 63 19.95 -3.10 -49.51
CA GLY A 63 21.04 -3.88 -48.95
C GLY A 63 21.27 -3.67 -47.46
N VAL A 64 22.40 -4.16 -46.95
CA VAL A 64 22.90 -3.86 -45.60
C VAL A 64 23.44 -2.43 -45.54
N ARG A 65 23.97 -1.91 -46.65
CA ARG A 65 24.45 -0.53 -46.79
C ARG A 65 23.77 0.19 -47.95
N ASP A 66 22.54 0.63 -47.72
CA ASP A 66 21.70 1.31 -48.71
C ASP A 66 21.19 0.37 -49.82
N GLY A 67 21.96 0.16 -50.88
CA GLY A 67 21.58 -0.62 -52.06
C GLY A 67 22.15 -2.03 -52.08
N ALA A 68 21.56 -2.90 -52.90
CA ALA A 68 22.04 -4.24 -53.21
C ALA A 68 21.42 -4.74 -54.52
N LEU A 69 21.83 -5.93 -54.97
CA LEU A 69 21.18 -6.63 -56.08
C LEU A 69 20.45 -7.89 -55.60
N SER A 70 19.21 -8.05 -56.06
CA SER A 70 18.42 -9.27 -55.89
C SER A 70 18.55 -10.17 -57.11
N PHE A 71 18.79 -11.46 -56.86
CA PHE A 71 18.99 -12.51 -57.84
C PHE A 71 17.89 -13.57 -57.68
N ASP A 72 17.27 -13.97 -58.79
CA ASP A 72 16.09 -14.82 -58.81
C ASP A 72 16.39 -16.33 -58.76
N GLY A 73 17.65 -16.71 -59.00
CA GLY A 73 18.12 -18.09 -59.05
C GLY A 73 17.96 -18.80 -60.40
N THR A 74 17.71 -18.07 -61.48
CA THR A 74 17.43 -18.60 -62.82
C THR A 74 18.51 -18.24 -63.84
N ASP A 75 18.76 -16.95 -64.06
CA ASP A 75 19.69 -16.42 -65.08
C ASP A 75 20.39 -15.11 -64.67
N ASP A 76 20.20 -14.67 -63.43
CA ASP A 76 20.72 -13.40 -62.90
C ASP A 76 22.21 -13.47 -62.54
N TYR A 77 23.00 -12.49 -63.00
CA TYR A 77 24.41 -12.33 -62.62
C TYR A 77 24.98 -10.94 -62.94
N VAL A 78 26.12 -10.62 -62.31
CA VAL A 78 26.98 -9.50 -62.71
C VAL A 78 28.25 -10.04 -63.35
N ALA A 79 28.50 -9.63 -64.60
CA ALA A 79 29.70 -9.97 -65.34
C ALA A 79 30.77 -8.90 -65.14
N ILE A 80 31.92 -9.28 -64.57
CA ILE A 80 33.07 -8.39 -64.38
C ILE A 80 34.16 -8.79 -65.37
N PRO A 81 34.56 -7.90 -66.30
CA PRO A 81 35.57 -8.22 -67.31
C PRO A 81 36.97 -8.39 -66.69
N ASP A 82 37.81 -9.16 -67.37
CA ASP A 82 39.24 -9.26 -67.04
C ASP A 82 39.92 -7.87 -67.00
N HIS A 83 40.65 -7.59 -65.91
CA HIS A 83 41.28 -6.29 -65.69
C HIS A 83 42.58 -6.39 -64.89
N GLY A 84 43.59 -5.59 -65.23
CA GLY A 84 44.92 -5.64 -64.61
C GLY A 84 44.96 -5.33 -63.10
N ALA A 85 43.95 -4.65 -62.57
CA ALA A 85 43.83 -4.36 -61.14
C ALA A 85 43.47 -5.60 -60.31
N ILE A 86 42.59 -6.45 -60.83
CA ILE A 86 42.13 -7.67 -60.16
C ILE A 86 42.82 -8.93 -60.69
N ASN A 87 43.36 -8.89 -61.91
CA ASN A 87 44.05 -9.98 -62.59
C ASN A 87 45.38 -9.51 -63.26
N ILE A 88 46.51 -9.51 -62.53
CA ILE A 88 47.77 -8.91 -62.95
C ILE A 88 48.51 -9.81 -63.95
N THR A 89 48.95 -9.24 -65.07
CA THR A 89 49.71 -9.99 -66.07
C THR A 89 51.12 -10.34 -65.54
N ASN A 90 51.49 -11.62 -65.55
CA ASN A 90 52.81 -12.18 -65.20
C ASN A 90 53.25 -12.15 -63.72
N GLY A 91 52.38 -11.78 -62.78
CA GLY A 91 52.68 -11.84 -61.34
C GLY A 91 51.86 -12.91 -60.61
N PRO A 92 52.34 -13.41 -59.46
CA PRO A 92 51.48 -14.06 -58.49
C PRO A 92 51.01 -13.09 -57.40
N TRP A 93 49.77 -13.25 -56.91
CA TRP A 93 49.33 -12.70 -55.63
C TRP A 93 49.73 -13.63 -54.51
N ALA A 94 50.71 -13.20 -53.72
CA ALA A 94 51.02 -13.83 -52.44
C ALA A 94 49.96 -13.51 -51.36
N ASN A 95 49.24 -12.40 -51.55
CA ASN A 95 48.17 -11.92 -50.68
C ASN A 95 46.95 -11.56 -51.53
N ARG A 96 45.77 -12.06 -51.14
CA ARG A 96 44.50 -11.79 -51.82
C ARG A 96 43.36 -11.91 -50.83
N THR A 97 42.43 -10.96 -50.82
CA THR A 97 41.16 -11.10 -50.11
C THR A 97 40.00 -10.84 -51.04
N VAL A 98 38.94 -11.65 -50.94
CA VAL A 98 37.63 -11.33 -51.52
C VAL A 98 36.61 -11.35 -50.40
N THR A 99 35.79 -10.31 -50.33
CA THR A 99 34.66 -10.21 -49.40
C THR A 99 33.35 -10.06 -50.16
N ALA A 100 32.26 -10.57 -49.58
CA ALA A 100 30.92 -10.37 -50.10
C ALA A 100 29.90 -10.40 -48.96
N ILE A 101 28.94 -9.48 -48.99
CA ILE A 101 27.77 -9.52 -48.13
C ILE A 101 26.65 -10.21 -48.89
N PHE A 102 25.96 -11.18 -48.27
CA PHE A 102 24.87 -11.86 -48.94
C PHE A 102 23.77 -12.31 -47.98
N LYS A 103 22.58 -12.49 -48.53
CA LYS A 103 21.44 -13.14 -47.90
C LYS A 103 20.83 -14.14 -48.87
N VAL A 104 20.99 -15.43 -48.58
CA VAL A 104 20.44 -16.51 -49.41
C VAL A 104 18.99 -16.79 -49.01
N ASN A 105 18.08 -16.97 -49.97
CA ASN A 105 16.66 -17.19 -49.65
C ASN A 105 16.39 -18.59 -49.09
N ASP A 106 17.11 -19.59 -49.60
CA ASP A 106 17.04 -20.99 -49.13
C ASP A 106 18.45 -21.60 -49.17
N ALA A 107 19.09 -21.69 -48.00
CA ALA A 107 20.41 -22.29 -47.86
C ALA A 107 20.40 -23.82 -48.04
N SER A 108 19.24 -24.48 -47.83
CA SER A 108 19.13 -25.94 -47.77
C SER A 108 19.18 -26.63 -49.13
N ILE A 109 19.13 -25.86 -50.23
CA ILE A 109 19.19 -26.34 -51.61
C ILE A 109 20.47 -27.17 -51.82
N ALA A 110 20.30 -28.46 -52.09
CA ALA A 110 21.37 -29.44 -52.26
C ALA A 110 21.44 -30.07 -53.67
N ASP A 111 20.51 -29.75 -54.56
CA ASP A 111 20.48 -30.27 -55.94
C ASP A 111 21.34 -29.45 -56.92
N ARG A 112 21.74 -28.24 -56.53
CA ARG A 112 22.64 -27.34 -57.28
C ARG A 112 23.50 -26.49 -56.34
N LYS A 113 24.53 -25.81 -56.86
CA LYS A 113 25.26 -24.80 -56.10
C LYS A 113 24.57 -23.43 -56.29
N GLN A 114 24.76 -22.54 -55.31
CA GLN A 114 24.30 -21.14 -55.38
C GLN A 114 25.52 -20.22 -55.26
N VAL A 115 26.05 -19.74 -56.39
CA VAL A 115 27.34 -19.02 -56.45
C VAL A 115 27.19 -17.55 -56.12
N ILE A 116 27.89 -17.10 -55.07
CA ILE A 116 27.94 -15.69 -54.67
C ILE A 116 29.02 -14.96 -55.46
N TYR A 117 30.23 -15.51 -55.49
CA TYR A 117 31.38 -14.94 -56.21
C TYR A 117 32.18 -16.06 -56.85
N LYS A 118 32.69 -15.84 -58.06
CA LYS A 118 33.64 -16.75 -58.70
C LYS A 118 34.64 -16.00 -59.57
N GLU A 119 35.89 -16.46 -59.54
CA GLU A 119 37.01 -15.88 -60.26
C GLU A 119 37.85 -17.00 -60.91
N GLY A 120 38.29 -16.81 -62.15
CA GLY A 120 39.08 -17.79 -62.88
C GLY A 120 38.30 -18.98 -63.45
N GLY A 121 38.99 -20.12 -63.54
CA GLY A 121 38.51 -21.33 -64.22
C GLY A 121 39.19 -22.60 -63.71
N ARG A 122 39.14 -23.70 -64.47
CA ARG A 122 39.50 -25.03 -63.94
C ARG A 122 40.94 -25.22 -63.47
N ILE A 123 41.86 -24.35 -63.90
CA ILE A 123 43.30 -24.48 -63.59
C ILE A 123 43.67 -23.64 -62.35
N ARG A 124 43.08 -22.45 -62.22
CA ARG A 124 43.32 -21.47 -61.16
C ARG A 124 42.05 -20.67 -60.91
N GLY A 125 41.73 -20.41 -59.66
CA GLY A 125 40.57 -19.57 -59.34
C GLY A 125 40.14 -19.58 -57.88
N PHE A 126 39.07 -18.84 -57.65
CA PHE A 126 38.37 -18.68 -56.37
C PHE A 126 36.87 -18.88 -56.55
N VAL A 127 36.19 -19.33 -55.49
CA VAL A 127 34.73 -19.38 -55.47
C VAL A 127 34.18 -19.21 -54.06
N ILE A 128 33.02 -18.58 -53.94
CA ILE A 128 32.19 -18.50 -52.75
C ILE A 128 30.78 -18.97 -53.14
N TYR A 129 30.21 -19.94 -52.45
CA TYR A 129 28.89 -20.48 -52.79
C TYR A 129 28.20 -21.18 -51.62
N VAL A 130 26.89 -21.29 -51.70
CA VAL A 130 26.05 -22.03 -50.74
C VAL A 130 25.60 -23.36 -51.34
N HIS A 131 25.59 -24.42 -50.53
CA HIS A 131 25.09 -25.74 -50.91
C HIS A 131 24.71 -26.59 -49.70
N GLY A 132 23.49 -27.14 -49.69
CA GLY A 132 23.06 -28.13 -48.70
C GLY A 132 23.10 -27.65 -47.25
N GLY A 133 22.86 -26.36 -47.01
CA GLY A 133 22.91 -25.71 -45.70
C GLY A 133 24.28 -25.14 -45.32
N GLU A 134 25.31 -25.34 -46.15
CA GLU A 134 26.68 -24.90 -45.87
C GLU A 134 27.11 -23.77 -46.80
N LEU A 135 27.86 -22.81 -46.26
CA LEU A 135 28.63 -21.82 -47.02
C LEU A 135 30.04 -22.35 -47.25
N TYR A 136 30.50 -22.34 -48.49
CA TYR A 136 31.85 -22.74 -48.90
C TYR A 136 32.64 -21.55 -49.43
N VAL A 137 33.93 -21.49 -49.08
CA VAL A 137 34.93 -20.71 -49.82
C VAL A 137 35.97 -21.66 -50.41
N GLY A 138 36.45 -21.36 -51.61
CA GLY A 138 37.34 -22.23 -52.36
C GLY A 138 38.44 -21.50 -53.09
N ALA A 139 39.63 -22.10 -53.13
CA ALA A 139 40.77 -21.61 -53.91
C ALA A 139 41.61 -22.79 -54.43
N TRP A 140 42.14 -22.70 -55.65
CA TRP A 140 42.98 -23.73 -56.27
C TRP A 140 44.02 -23.14 -57.23
N ASN A 141 45.18 -23.80 -57.35
CA ASN A 141 46.19 -23.51 -58.37
C ASN A 141 46.93 -24.79 -58.78
N GLN A 142 46.48 -25.42 -59.86
CA GLN A 142 47.03 -26.70 -60.31
C GLN A 142 48.29 -26.57 -61.16
N ALA A 143 48.50 -25.42 -61.82
CA ALA A 143 49.56 -25.29 -62.81
C ALA A 143 50.94 -25.13 -62.17
N GLU A 144 51.05 -24.32 -61.11
CA GLU A 144 52.33 -24.06 -60.46
C GLU A 144 52.60 -25.01 -59.29
N TYR A 145 51.56 -25.44 -58.56
CA TYR A 145 51.73 -26.11 -57.26
C TYR A 145 50.97 -27.42 -57.07
N ASP A 146 50.25 -27.91 -58.09
CA ASP A 146 49.32 -29.04 -57.95
C ASP A 146 48.36 -28.87 -56.76
N TRP A 147 47.99 -27.62 -56.45
CA TRP A 147 47.00 -27.32 -55.42
C TRP A 147 45.62 -27.63 -55.96
N ASN A 148 45.12 -28.83 -55.64
CA ASN A 148 43.84 -29.34 -56.13
C ASN A 148 42.61 -28.67 -55.49
N GLY A 149 42.83 -27.85 -54.47
CA GLY A 149 41.88 -26.94 -53.87
C GLY A 149 41.73 -27.11 -52.37
N SER A 150 41.36 -26.04 -51.68
CA SER A 150 40.99 -26.01 -50.26
C SER A 150 39.56 -25.49 -50.14
N TRP A 151 38.74 -26.14 -49.31
CA TRP A 151 37.28 -25.97 -49.30
C TRP A 151 36.68 -25.94 -47.88
N PRO A 152 37.13 -25.04 -46.99
CA PRO A 152 36.48 -24.88 -45.69
C PRO A 152 35.00 -24.49 -45.88
N SER A 153 34.17 -24.95 -44.95
CA SER A 153 32.73 -24.66 -44.93
C SER A 153 32.19 -24.47 -43.52
N ILE A 154 31.02 -23.85 -43.43
CA ILE A 154 30.27 -23.66 -42.18
C ILE A 154 28.75 -23.69 -42.44
N PRO A 155 27.94 -24.24 -41.52
CA PRO A 155 26.48 -24.14 -41.61
C PRO A 155 25.99 -22.68 -41.59
N ILE A 156 24.98 -22.38 -42.41
CA ILE A 156 24.29 -21.08 -42.43
C ILE A 156 22.77 -21.25 -42.50
N GLU A 157 22.04 -20.20 -42.15
CA GLU A 157 20.58 -20.14 -42.16
C GLU A 157 20.04 -19.38 -43.38
N SER A 158 18.85 -19.76 -43.82
CA SER A 158 18.11 -19.04 -44.87
C SER A 158 17.64 -17.67 -44.38
N ASN A 159 17.62 -16.69 -45.28
CA ASN A 159 17.12 -15.33 -45.06
C ASN A 159 17.86 -14.52 -43.98
N ARG A 160 19.12 -14.84 -43.72
CA ARG A 160 20.02 -14.11 -42.83
C ARG A 160 21.15 -13.45 -43.62
N TRP A 161 21.53 -12.23 -43.22
CA TRP A 161 22.70 -11.55 -43.79
C TRP A 161 24.00 -12.13 -43.25
N TYR A 162 24.98 -12.32 -44.13
CA TYR A 162 26.32 -12.80 -43.82
C TYR A 162 27.36 -11.96 -44.55
N ASP A 163 28.52 -11.73 -43.92
CA ASP A 163 29.72 -11.13 -44.53
C ASP A 163 30.80 -12.19 -44.59
N VAL A 164 31.09 -12.69 -45.79
CA VAL A 164 32.04 -13.77 -45.99
C VAL A 164 33.34 -13.22 -46.56
N GLY A 165 34.46 -13.69 -46.01
CA GLY A 165 35.80 -13.42 -46.51
C GLY A 165 36.53 -14.69 -46.90
N LEU A 166 37.23 -14.65 -48.02
CA LEU A 166 38.29 -15.60 -48.34
C LEU A 166 39.63 -14.87 -48.39
N VAL A 167 40.67 -15.43 -47.78
CA VAL A 167 42.00 -14.79 -47.70
C VAL A 167 43.09 -15.77 -48.10
N ILE A 168 43.91 -15.41 -49.09
CA ILE A 168 45.26 -15.95 -49.23
C ILE A 168 46.19 -15.04 -48.46
N ARG A 169 46.95 -15.61 -47.51
CA ARG A 169 47.90 -14.89 -46.68
C ARG A 169 49.31 -15.42 -46.85
N ASP A 170 50.20 -14.57 -47.34
CA ASP A 170 51.63 -14.81 -47.52
C ASP A 170 51.94 -16.15 -48.21
N GLY A 171 51.16 -16.52 -49.22
CA GLY A 171 51.42 -17.70 -50.05
C GLY A 171 52.67 -17.46 -50.89
N LYS A 172 53.66 -18.35 -50.84
CA LYS A 172 54.91 -18.19 -51.60
C LYS A 172 55.45 -19.53 -52.08
N TYR A 173 55.71 -19.65 -53.38
CA TYR A 173 56.50 -20.71 -54.02
C TYR A 173 56.02 -22.18 -53.84
N ALA A 174 55.05 -22.48 -52.98
CA ALA A 174 54.51 -23.81 -52.72
C ALA A 174 53.11 -23.72 -52.07
N VAL A 175 52.44 -24.87 -51.93
CA VAL A 175 51.27 -25.02 -51.04
C VAL A 175 51.79 -25.22 -49.62
N GLU A 176 51.47 -24.29 -48.73
CA GLU A 176 51.89 -24.34 -47.33
C GLU A 176 50.65 -24.35 -46.41
N PRO A 177 50.74 -24.94 -45.19
CA PRO A 177 49.67 -24.89 -44.21
C PRO A 177 49.26 -23.45 -43.84
N ASP A 178 48.00 -23.27 -43.47
CA ASP A 178 47.43 -22.02 -42.93
C ASP A 178 47.53 -20.78 -43.83
N LYS A 179 47.64 -20.99 -45.15
CA LYS A 179 47.76 -19.91 -46.14
C LYS A 179 46.44 -19.53 -46.79
N PHE A 180 45.40 -20.33 -46.63
CA PHE A 180 44.05 -20.03 -47.09
C PHE A 180 43.11 -19.97 -45.90
N GLU A 181 42.37 -18.87 -45.75
CA GLU A 181 41.52 -18.61 -44.61
C GLU A 181 40.06 -18.39 -45.05
N MET A 182 39.12 -18.89 -44.26
CA MET A 182 37.70 -18.55 -44.33
C MET A 182 37.34 -17.64 -43.16
N TRP A 183 36.65 -16.56 -43.47
CA TRP A 183 36.12 -15.62 -42.50
C TRP A 183 34.60 -15.49 -42.68
N LEU A 184 33.86 -15.35 -41.58
CA LEU A 184 32.42 -15.11 -41.60
C LEU A 184 32.06 -14.14 -40.47
N ASN A 185 31.36 -13.05 -40.81
CA ASN A 185 30.92 -12.01 -39.87
C ASN A 185 32.05 -11.45 -38.99
N GLY A 186 33.24 -11.28 -39.56
CA GLY A 186 34.42 -10.78 -38.85
C GLY A 186 35.20 -11.83 -38.07
N GLU A 187 34.72 -13.07 -37.97
CA GLU A 187 35.42 -14.15 -37.27
C GLU A 187 36.18 -15.07 -38.23
N LEU A 188 37.40 -15.46 -37.85
CA LEU A 188 38.18 -16.48 -38.56
C LEU A 188 37.57 -17.87 -38.31
N ILE A 189 36.99 -18.46 -39.34
CA ILE A 189 36.33 -19.78 -39.27
C ILE A 189 37.32 -20.93 -39.45
N ALA A 190 38.20 -20.85 -40.45
CA ALA A 190 39.10 -21.95 -40.78
C ALA A 190 40.40 -21.47 -41.43
N LYS A 191 41.44 -22.30 -41.27
CA LYS A 191 42.74 -22.17 -41.93
C LYS A 191 43.07 -23.49 -42.62
N GLU A 192 43.38 -23.41 -43.90
CA GLU A 192 43.67 -24.55 -44.76
C GLU A 192 44.97 -24.32 -45.54
N PRO A 193 45.58 -25.38 -46.11
CA PRO A 193 46.73 -25.22 -46.99
C PRO A 193 46.40 -24.32 -48.19
N GLY A 194 47.35 -23.49 -48.60
CA GLY A 194 47.18 -22.57 -49.73
C GLY A 194 48.50 -22.15 -50.36
N GLY A 195 48.44 -21.57 -51.55
CA GLY A 195 49.60 -21.09 -52.29
C GLY A 195 49.27 -19.82 -53.08
N GLU A 196 50.28 -19.22 -53.71
CA GLU A 196 50.10 -17.98 -54.46
C GLU A 196 49.21 -18.17 -55.70
N MET A 197 48.42 -17.14 -56.02
CA MET A 197 47.51 -17.18 -57.16
C MET A 197 48.15 -16.49 -58.36
N PHE A 198 48.23 -17.17 -59.50
CA PHE A 198 48.67 -16.56 -60.75
C PHE A 198 47.50 -16.06 -61.57
N ASN A 199 47.81 -15.25 -62.59
CA ASN A 199 46.83 -14.84 -63.56
C ASN A 199 46.11 -16.05 -64.18
N HIS A 200 44.81 -15.87 -64.39
CA HIS A 200 43.92 -16.93 -64.83
C HIS A 200 42.98 -16.41 -65.92
N SER A 201 42.42 -17.34 -66.69
CA SER A 201 41.47 -17.03 -67.74
C SER A 201 40.05 -16.96 -67.21
N GLY A 202 39.26 -16.05 -67.75
CA GLY A 202 37.82 -15.96 -67.53
C GLY A 202 37.42 -14.78 -66.64
N ASP A 203 36.28 -14.20 -66.99
CA ASP A 203 35.67 -13.07 -66.28
C ASP A 203 35.23 -13.46 -64.86
N ILE A 204 35.09 -12.49 -63.95
CA ILE A 204 34.48 -12.72 -62.64
C ILE A 204 32.96 -12.74 -62.79
N GLY A 205 32.32 -13.63 -62.04
CA GLY A 205 30.86 -13.75 -61.96
C GLY A 205 30.41 -13.52 -60.52
N ILE A 206 29.50 -12.57 -60.32
CA ILE A 206 28.76 -12.40 -59.07
C ILE A 206 27.34 -12.93 -59.30
N GLY A 207 26.90 -13.89 -58.50
CA GLY A 207 25.58 -14.51 -58.64
C GLY A 207 25.50 -15.74 -59.56
N MET A 208 26.57 -16.11 -60.29
CA MET A 208 26.57 -17.26 -61.22
C MET A 208 27.98 -17.75 -61.57
N VAL A 209 28.11 -19.02 -62.00
CA VAL A 209 29.29 -19.50 -62.73
C VAL A 209 29.32 -18.96 -64.16
N VAL A 210 30.19 -17.97 -64.40
CA VAL A 210 30.57 -17.56 -65.76
C VAL A 210 31.69 -18.49 -66.27
N ASN A 211 31.58 -19.04 -67.48
CA ASN A 211 32.58 -19.95 -68.09
C ASN A 211 32.84 -21.29 -67.39
N ASN A 212 33.75 -21.37 -66.41
CA ASN A 212 34.10 -22.60 -65.70
C ASN A 212 34.54 -22.27 -64.28
N THR A 213 34.46 -23.23 -63.37
CA THR A 213 34.97 -23.12 -62.00
C THR A 213 35.41 -24.51 -61.48
N ARG A 214 35.69 -24.61 -60.18
CA ARG A 214 35.76 -25.86 -59.42
C ARG A 214 34.92 -25.72 -58.14
N PHE A 215 34.29 -26.80 -57.74
CA PHE A 215 33.63 -26.94 -56.44
C PHE A 215 34.30 -28.03 -55.59
N HIS A 216 33.88 -28.15 -54.32
CA HIS A 216 34.48 -29.10 -53.36
C HIS A 216 34.39 -30.58 -53.80
N ASP A 217 33.38 -30.91 -54.61
CA ASP A 217 33.13 -32.24 -55.16
C ASP A 217 33.79 -32.45 -56.55
N GLY A 218 34.56 -31.47 -57.03
CA GLY A 218 35.24 -31.50 -58.33
C GLY A 218 34.33 -31.16 -59.54
N SER A 219 33.06 -30.84 -59.31
CA SER A 219 32.15 -30.32 -60.35
C SER A 219 32.47 -28.85 -60.71
N GLY A 220 31.70 -28.24 -61.63
CA GLY A 220 31.89 -26.86 -62.09
C GLY A 220 32.48 -26.70 -63.50
N ALA A 221 32.44 -27.75 -64.34
CA ALA A 221 32.81 -27.66 -65.75
C ALA A 221 31.58 -27.37 -66.64
N GLY A 222 31.64 -26.34 -67.50
CA GLY A 222 30.51 -25.87 -68.32
C GLY A 222 30.08 -24.44 -67.96
N THR A 223 29.46 -23.72 -68.91
CA THR A 223 29.06 -22.30 -68.77
C THR A 223 27.64 -22.15 -68.21
N ASP A 224 27.37 -21.01 -67.55
CA ASP A 224 26.05 -20.44 -67.22
C ASP A 224 25.14 -21.34 -66.37
N SER A 225 25.65 -21.75 -65.20
CA SER A 225 24.93 -22.57 -64.21
C SER A 225 25.12 -22.07 -62.78
N ASP A 226 24.39 -22.69 -61.83
CA ASP A 226 24.54 -22.48 -60.38
C ASP A 226 24.21 -21.05 -59.89
N HIS A 227 23.10 -20.51 -60.39
CA HIS A 227 22.58 -19.16 -60.10
C HIS A 227 22.21 -18.93 -58.64
N PHE A 228 22.65 -17.84 -58.04
CA PHE A 228 22.29 -17.48 -56.69
C PHE A 228 20.83 -17.04 -56.60
N LYS A 229 20.10 -17.48 -55.57
CA LYS A 229 18.76 -16.99 -55.24
C LYS A 229 18.79 -16.26 -53.91
N GLY A 230 18.76 -14.94 -53.95
CA GLY A 230 18.90 -14.11 -52.75
C GLY A 230 19.26 -12.67 -53.06
N ILE A 231 19.96 -12.04 -52.13
CA ILE A 231 20.48 -10.68 -52.25
C ILE A 231 21.99 -10.70 -52.03
N ILE A 232 22.76 -10.01 -52.87
CA ILE A 232 24.20 -9.79 -52.71
C ILE A 232 24.46 -8.29 -52.62
N ASP A 233 25.29 -7.91 -51.66
CA ASP A 233 25.71 -6.54 -51.35
C ASP A 233 27.25 -6.50 -51.18
N ASP A 234 27.85 -5.33 -51.39
CA ASP A 234 29.23 -4.97 -51.03
C ASP A 234 30.30 -6.05 -51.33
N VAL A 235 30.50 -6.36 -52.61
CA VAL A 235 31.53 -7.31 -53.05
C VAL A 235 32.85 -6.56 -53.28
N ARG A 236 33.92 -6.99 -52.62
CA ARG A 236 35.22 -6.32 -52.71
C ARG A 236 36.36 -7.30 -52.94
N VAL A 237 37.36 -6.81 -53.66
CA VAL A 237 38.58 -7.54 -53.97
C VAL A 237 39.78 -6.71 -53.51
N TYR A 238 40.67 -7.33 -52.76
CA TYR A 238 41.90 -6.72 -52.24
C TYR A 238 43.10 -7.51 -52.72
N ASN A 239 44.14 -6.82 -53.18
CA ASN A 239 45.44 -7.44 -53.48
C ASN A 239 46.33 -7.56 -52.23
N GLU A 240 45.70 -7.68 -51.06
CA GLU A 240 46.28 -7.72 -49.73
C GLU A 240 45.52 -8.75 -48.89
N ALA A 241 46.14 -9.19 -47.79
CA ALA A 241 45.54 -10.16 -46.89
C ALA A 241 45.00 -9.43 -45.67
N LEU A 242 43.69 -9.20 -45.65
CA LEU A 242 42.99 -8.50 -44.55
C LEU A 242 43.23 -9.20 -43.21
N SER A 243 43.39 -8.42 -42.15
CA SER A 243 43.47 -8.88 -40.75
C SER A 243 42.10 -8.87 -40.08
N GLU A 244 42.00 -9.42 -38.86
CA GLU A 244 40.77 -9.35 -38.04
C GLU A 244 40.25 -7.91 -37.88
N ALA A 245 41.15 -6.94 -37.76
CA ALA A 245 40.80 -5.53 -37.63
C ALA A 245 40.28 -4.90 -38.94
N ASP A 246 40.42 -5.58 -40.08
CA ASP A 246 39.95 -5.10 -41.38
C ASP A 246 38.55 -5.62 -41.73
N PHE A 247 38.12 -6.74 -41.15
CA PHE A 247 36.76 -7.26 -41.24
C PHE A 247 35.80 -6.53 -40.28
N THR A 248 35.80 -5.19 -40.29
CA THR A 248 35.05 -4.33 -39.35
C THR A 248 33.57 -4.18 -39.69
N LEU A 249 32.98 -5.20 -40.32
CA LEU A 249 31.55 -5.28 -40.50
C LEU A 249 30.88 -5.99 -39.34
N THR A 250 30.27 -5.22 -38.45
CA THR A 250 29.31 -5.76 -37.50
C THR A 250 27.97 -5.96 -38.20
N ILE A 251 27.80 -7.09 -38.89
CA ILE A 251 26.46 -7.61 -39.16
C ILE A 251 25.86 -7.98 -37.80
N ASP A 252 24.62 -7.57 -37.57
CA ASP A 252 23.95 -7.93 -36.32
C ASP A 252 23.72 -9.44 -36.25
N THR A 253 24.34 -10.06 -35.26
CA THR A 253 24.21 -11.50 -35.01
C THR A 253 23.38 -11.81 -33.79
N GLN A 254 22.94 -10.80 -33.03
CA GLN A 254 22.21 -10.98 -31.80
C GLN A 254 20.71 -11.05 -32.08
N PRO A 255 20.00 -12.07 -31.55
CA PRO A 255 18.55 -12.08 -31.58
C PRO A 255 17.94 -10.88 -30.84
N PRO A 256 16.77 -10.38 -31.28
CA PRO A 256 16.03 -9.40 -30.51
C PRO A 256 15.61 -9.99 -29.15
N VAL A 257 15.73 -9.19 -28.11
CA VAL A 257 15.44 -9.51 -26.71
C VAL A 257 14.30 -8.64 -26.21
N ILE A 258 13.39 -9.24 -25.43
CA ILE A 258 12.30 -8.52 -24.78
C ILE A 258 12.88 -7.66 -23.64
N LEU A 259 12.64 -6.35 -23.72
CA LEU A 259 12.96 -5.38 -22.66
C LEU A 259 11.78 -5.11 -21.73
N GLY A 260 10.56 -5.34 -22.19
CA GLY A 260 9.37 -5.07 -21.41
C GLY A 260 8.13 -5.74 -21.97
N LEU A 261 7.18 -5.98 -21.08
CA LEU A 261 5.87 -6.56 -21.36
C LEU A 261 4.82 -5.65 -20.76
N SER A 262 3.67 -5.52 -21.41
CA SER A 262 2.52 -4.77 -20.90
C SER A 262 1.25 -5.59 -21.12
N PRO A 263 0.54 -5.99 -20.05
CA PRO A 263 0.94 -5.90 -18.64
C PRO A 263 2.29 -6.57 -18.37
N SER A 264 3.03 -6.02 -17.40
CA SER A 264 4.30 -6.61 -16.94
C SER A 264 4.07 -8.01 -16.39
N ASP A 265 5.12 -8.82 -16.35
CA ASP A 265 5.06 -10.14 -15.71
C ASP A 265 4.74 -10.06 -14.20
N ASP A 266 3.99 -11.05 -13.70
CA ASP A 266 3.57 -11.20 -12.29
C ASP A 266 2.80 -10.00 -11.70
N VAL A 267 2.05 -9.26 -12.53
CA VAL A 267 1.23 -8.12 -12.06
C VAL A 267 -0.27 -8.42 -11.99
N VAL A 268 -0.96 -7.68 -11.12
CA VAL A 268 -2.42 -7.59 -11.08
C VAL A 268 -2.84 -6.33 -11.84
N VAL A 269 -3.70 -6.51 -12.84
CA VAL A 269 -4.08 -5.48 -13.82
C VAL A 269 -5.43 -4.88 -13.45
N THR A 270 -5.47 -3.62 -13.01
CA THR A 270 -6.72 -2.93 -12.60
C THR A 270 -7.39 -2.22 -13.78
N GLY A 271 -8.71 -1.97 -13.66
CA GLY A 271 -9.69 -1.67 -14.74
C GLY A 271 -9.47 -0.48 -15.70
N LEU A 272 -8.25 0.03 -15.86
CA LEU A 272 -7.84 0.90 -16.97
C LEU A 272 -6.84 0.21 -17.93
N ASP A 273 -6.20 -0.88 -17.50
CA ASP A 273 -5.10 -1.51 -18.24
C ASP A 273 -5.56 -2.69 -19.14
N LEU A 274 -6.83 -3.11 -19.05
CA LEU A 274 -7.40 -4.17 -19.92
C LEU A 274 -8.02 -3.63 -21.22
N ASP A 275 -8.42 -2.35 -21.22
CA ASP A 275 -8.88 -1.64 -22.43
C ASP A 275 -7.70 -1.15 -23.30
N THR A 276 -6.47 -1.26 -22.80
CA THR A 276 -5.25 -0.88 -23.51
C THR A 276 -4.48 -2.14 -23.92
N ASN A 277 -4.72 -2.62 -25.14
CA ASN A 277 -3.75 -3.31 -26.01
C ASN A 277 -2.50 -3.90 -25.32
N LEU A 278 -2.37 -5.23 -25.31
CA LEU A 278 -1.21 -5.94 -24.78
C LEU A 278 0.05 -5.65 -25.63
N GLN A 279 1.23 -5.51 -25.01
CA GLN A 279 2.46 -5.13 -25.71
C GLN A 279 3.68 -5.97 -25.35
N ILE A 280 4.51 -6.24 -26.36
CA ILE A 280 5.87 -6.77 -26.23
C ILE A 280 6.84 -5.68 -26.73
N ILE A 281 7.80 -5.31 -25.90
CA ILE A 281 8.80 -4.29 -26.21
C ILE A 281 10.16 -4.96 -26.35
N PHE A 282 10.81 -4.80 -27.50
CA PHE A 282 12.13 -5.34 -27.83
C PHE A 282 13.23 -4.29 -27.70
N ASN A 283 14.48 -4.75 -27.58
CA ASN A 283 15.69 -3.91 -27.58
C ASN A 283 15.97 -3.22 -28.93
N GLU A 284 15.34 -3.70 -29.99
CA GLU A 284 15.50 -3.25 -31.36
C GLU A 284 14.23 -3.49 -32.18
N ALA A 285 14.19 -2.98 -33.41
CA ALA A 285 13.03 -3.13 -34.26
C ALA A 285 12.88 -4.56 -34.77
N VAL A 286 11.68 -5.14 -34.63
CA VAL A 286 11.38 -6.51 -35.09
C VAL A 286 10.31 -6.52 -36.17
N ASN A 287 10.44 -7.42 -37.13
CA ASN A 287 9.43 -7.75 -38.12
C ASN A 287 8.71 -9.03 -37.73
N ALA A 288 7.43 -9.12 -38.09
CA ALA A 288 6.67 -10.36 -38.00
C ALA A 288 7.32 -11.46 -38.88
N GLY A 289 7.58 -12.61 -38.29
CA GLY A 289 8.06 -13.81 -38.95
C GLY A 289 6.90 -14.75 -39.31
N THR A 290 6.90 -15.94 -38.72
CA THR A 290 5.86 -16.96 -38.91
C THR A 290 5.49 -17.58 -37.57
N GLY A 291 4.23 -18.00 -37.40
CA GLY A 291 3.76 -18.67 -36.19
C GLY A 291 2.75 -17.84 -35.42
N PHE A 292 2.57 -18.16 -34.14
CA PHE A 292 1.50 -17.62 -33.33
C PHE A 292 1.98 -17.05 -32.00
N ILE A 293 1.15 -16.16 -31.47
CA ILE A 293 1.10 -15.84 -30.06
C ILE A 293 -0.20 -16.45 -29.52
N ILE A 294 -0.17 -17.11 -28.36
CA ILE A 294 -1.33 -17.79 -27.79
C ILE A 294 -1.54 -17.32 -26.35
N LEU A 295 -2.76 -16.90 -26.04
CA LEU A 295 -3.22 -16.53 -24.72
C LEU A 295 -3.91 -17.72 -24.04
N TYR A 296 -3.52 -18.03 -22.81
CA TYR A 296 -4.09 -19.07 -21.98
C TYR A 296 -4.53 -18.53 -20.63
N LYS A 297 -5.50 -19.20 -20.01
CA LYS A 297 -5.72 -19.14 -18.56
C LYS A 297 -4.69 -20.01 -17.84
N SER A 298 -4.43 -19.72 -16.57
CA SER A 298 -3.49 -20.50 -15.73
C SER A 298 -3.85 -21.99 -15.60
N ASP A 299 -5.13 -22.35 -15.79
CA ASP A 299 -5.59 -23.74 -15.81
C ASP A 299 -5.24 -24.51 -17.10
N GLY A 300 -4.63 -23.83 -18.08
CA GLY A 300 -4.23 -24.38 -19.38
C GLY A 300 -5.27 -24.23 -20.48
N THR A 301 -6.42 -23.60 -20.21
CA THR A 301 -7.45 -23.33 -21.22
C THR A 301 -6.97 -22.25 -22.18
N GLN A 302 -6.94 -22.56 -23.48
CA GLN A 302 -6.65 -21.58 -24.52
C GLN A 302 -7.81 -20.57 -24.64
N VAL A 303 -7.50 -19.29 -24.56
CA VAL A 303 -8.46 -18.18 -24.69
C VAL A 303 -8.51 -17.71 -26.14
N GLU A 304 -7.34 -17.38 -26.70
CA GLU A 304 -7.23 -16.83 -28.06
C GLU A 304 -5.85 -17.14 -28.67
N GLN A 305 -5.78 -17.15 -30.00
CA GLN A 305 -4.55 -17.35 -30.77
C GLN A 305 -4.44 -16.27 -31.86
N PHE A 306 -3.27 -15.64 -31.93
CA PHE A 306 -2.97 -14.51 -32.80
C PHE A 306 -1.92 -14.93 -33.84
N ASP A 307 -2.28 -14.87 -35.12
CA ASP A 307 -1.31 -15.04 -36.21
C ASP A 307 -0.46 -13.77 -36.32
N VAL A 308 0.86 -13.90 -36.18
CA VAL A 308 1.78 -12.76 -36.15
C VAL A 308 1.80 -11.97 -37.46
N THR A 309 1.27 -12.51 -38.55
CA THR A 309 1.21 -11.84 -39.85
C THR A 309 -0.08 -11.06 -40.08
N SER A 310 -1.15 -11.31 -39.31
CA SER A 310 -2.46 -10.69 -39.53
C SER A 310 -3.17 -10.15 -38.29
N SER A 311 -2.81 -10.62 -37.10
CA SER A 311 -3.54 -10.37 -35.85
C SER A 311 -2.78 -9.45 -34.87
N ILE A 312 -1.62 -8.93 -35.27
CA ILE A 312 -0.82 -8.00 -34.46
C ILE A 312 -0.54 -6.71 -35.23
N THR A 313 -0.11 -5.67 -34.50
CA THR A 313 0.39 -4.43 -35.09
C THR A 313 1.79 -4.11 -34.56
N GLY A 314 2.52 -3.22 -35.25
CA GLY A 314 3.86 -2.79 -34.83
C GLY A 314 5.04 -3.51 -35.47
N SER A 315 4.82 -4.38 -36.46
CA SER A 315 5.90 -4.96 -37.27
C SER A 315 6.76 -3.87 -37.91
N GLY A 316 8.08 -4.03 -37.85
CA GLY A 316 9.08 -3.04 -38.25
C GLY A 316 9.41 -2.02 -37.16
N THR A 317 8.91 -2.21 -35.93
CA THR A 317 9.15 -1.31 -34.78
C THR A 317 9.64 -2.10 -33.57
N THR A 318 10.03 -1.41 -32.50
CA THR A 318 10.45 -2.01 -31.22
C THR A 318 9.28 -2.51 -30.37
N THR A 319 8.04 -2.23 -30.75
CA THR A 319 6.86 -2.54 -29.94
C THR A 319 5.84 -3.28 -30.79
N ILE A 320 5.51 -4.50 -30.36
CA ILE A 320 4.42 -5.28 -30.94
C ILE A 320 3.21 -5.15 -30.05
N THR A 321 2.06 -4.91 -30.67
CA THR A 321 0.77 -4.76 -29.99
C THR A 321 -0.18 -5.87 -30.41
N ILE A 322 -0.81 -6.48 -29.40
CA ILE A 322 -1.79 -7.57 -29.49
C ILE A 322 -3.08 -7.07 -28.86
N ASP A 323 -4.18 -7.26 -29.56
CA ASP A 323 -5.51 -6.80 -29.14
C ASP A 323 -6.46 -8.00 -29.13
N PRO A 324 -6.81 -8.56 -27.96
CA PRO A 324 -7.78 -9.64 -27.85
C PRO A 324 -9.15 -9.26 -28.41
N ALA A 325 -9.84 -10.20 -29.06
CA ALA A 325 -11.11 -9.90 -29.72
C ALA A 325 -12.27 -9.60 -28.76
N ASN A 326 -12.18 -10.05 -27.50
CA ASN A 326 -13.13 -9.76 -26.42
C ASN A 326 -12.36 -9.39 -25.16
N ASP A 327 -13.01 -8.64 -24.28
CA ASP A 327 -12.50 -8.33 -22.94
C ASP A 327 -12.14 -9.61 -22.20
N LEU A 328 -11.02 -9.58 -21.49
CA LEU A 328 -10.56 -10.71 -20.67
C LEU A 328 -11.47 -10.87 -19.46
N GLU A 329 -11.69 -12.12 -19.05
CA GLU A 329 -12.38 -12.40 -17.78
C GLU A 329 -11.63 -11.75 -16.63
N ILE A 330 -12.36 -11.08 -15.73
CA ILE A 330 -11.81 -10.48 -14.51
C ILE A 330 -11.43 -11.56 -13.48
N GLU A 331 -10.62 -11.20 -12.48
CA GLU A 331 -10.16 -12.11 -11.42
C GLU A 331 -9.55 -13.43 -11.96
N THR A 332 -8.92 -13.36 -13.13
CA THR A 332 -8.44 -14.54 -13.85
C THR A 332 -6.95 -14.40 -14.14
N ASP A 333 -6.20 -15.46 -13.83
CA ASP A 333 -4.79 -15.56 -14.15
C ASP A 333 -4.60 -15.99 -15.61
N PHE A 334 -3.78 -15.26 -16.35
CA PHE A 334 -3.45 -15.50 -17.74
C PHE A 334 -1.94 -15.64 -17.95
N TYR A 335 -1.55 -16.38 -19.00
CA TYR A 335 -0.18 -16.40 -19.51
C TYR A 335 -0.15 -16.44 -21.03
N PHE A 336 0.98 -16.02 -21.60
CA PHE A 336 1.23 -16.02 -23.04
C PHE A 336 2.32 -17.00 -23.44
N GLN A 337 2.16 -17.58 -24.63
CA GLN A 337 3.22 -18.27 -25.35
C GLN A 337 3.44 -17.61 -26.71
N VAL A 338 4.70 -17.54 -27.13
CA VAL A 338 5.15 -16.89 -28.37
C VAL A 338 6.09 -17.86 -29.09
N ASP A 339 5.76 -18.22 -30.33
CA ASP A 339 6.61 -19.11 -31.12
C ASP A 339 8.00 -18.51 -31.37
N VAL A 340 9.05 -19.34 -31.38
CA VAL A 340 10.45 -18.93 -31.67
C VAL A 340 10.63 -18.30 -33.06
N THR A 341 9.71 -18.51 -34.00
CA THR A 341 9.75 -17.91 -35.33
C THR A 341 8.87 -16.66 -35.46
N ALA A 342 8.19 -16.25 -34.38
CA ALA A 342 7.18 -15.18 -34.39
C ALA A 342 7.75 -13.82 -34.79
N PHE A 343 8.96 -13.49 -34.33
CA PHE A 343 9.58 -12.18 -34.55
C PHE A 343 11.05 -12.32 -34.93
N LYS A 344 11.51 -11.46 -35.83
CA LYS A 344 12.90 -11.38 -36.28
C LYS A 344 13.38 -9.94 -36.37
N ASP A 345 14.64 -9.67 -36.12
CA ASP A 345 15.22 -8.34 -36.37
C ASP A 345 15.41 -8.05 -37.89
N THR A 346 16.02 -6.91 -38.21
CA THR A 346 16.34 -6.54 -39.60
C THR A 346 17.48 -7.33 -40.23
N ALA A 347 18.35 -7.95 -39.42
CA ALA A 347 19.43 -8.82 -39.87
C ALA A 347 18.96 -10.27 -40.14
N GLY A 348 17.77 -10.62 -39.64
CA GLY A 348 17.12 -11.93 -39.79
C GLY A 348 17.23 -12.84 -38.56
N ASN A 349 17.80 -12.39 -37.44
CA ASN A 349 17.89 -13.21 -36.24
C ASN A 349 16.51 -13.34 -35.58
N SER A 350 16.11 -14.57 -35.24
CA SER A 350 14.78 -14.84 -34.67
C SER A 350 14.80 -14.72 -33.14
N HIS A 351 13.78 -14.08 -32.57
CA HIS A 351 13.57 -14.06 -31.13
C HIS A 351 13.44 -15.49 -30.57
N VAL A 352 13.92 -15.73 -29.36
CA VAL A 352 13.91 -17.07 -28.76
C VAL A 352 12.51 -17.62 -28.45
N GLY A 353 11.49 -16.76 -28.44
CA GLY A 353 10.11 -17.10 -28.11
C GLY A 353 9.85 -17.17 -26.60
N ILE A 354 8.59 -17.38 -26.24
CA ILE A 354 8.13 -17.64 -24.87
C ILE A 354 7.41 -18.99 -24.89
N THR A 355 7.95 -19.99 -24.21
CA THR A 355 7.42 -21.38 -24.27
C THR A 355 6.94 -21.91 -22.92
N ASP A 356 7.31 -21.25 -21.83
CA ASP A 356 6.84 -21.55 -20.48
C ASP A 356 5.58 -20.73 -20.11
N THR A 357 5.10 -20.89 -18.89
CA THR A 357 3.86 -20.24 -18.39
C THR A 357 4.15 -19.11 -17.40
N THR A 358 5.42 -18.72 -17.25
CA THR A 358 5.91 -17.84 -16.19
C THR A 358 6.67 -16.62 -16.70
N SER A 359 7.10 -16.62 -17.95
CA SER A 359 7.89 -15.51 -18.54
C SER A 359 7.01 -14.34 -18.98
N TRP A 360 5.72 -14.57 -19.21
CA TRP A 360 4.72 -13.51 -19.38
C TRP A 360 3.37 -13.98 -18.87
N ASN A 361 3.11 -13.63 -17.61
CA ASN A 361 1.85 -13.94 -16.94
C ASN A 361 1.33 -12.72 -16.15
N PHE A 362 0.02 -12.61 -16.00
CA PHE A 362 -0.62 -11.57 -15.21
C PHE A 362 -2.00 -12.01 -14.74
N THR A 363 -2.53 -11.33 -13.73
CA THR A 363 -3.88 -11.54 -13.21
C THR A 363 -4.74 -10.33 -13.54
N THR A 364 -5.92 -10.52 -14.12
CA THR A 364 -6.91 -9.45 -14.23
C THR A 364 -7.49 -9.17 -12.86
N ALA A 365 -7.54 -7.90 -12.44
CA ALA A 365 -8.17 -7.53 -11.19
C ALA A 365 -9.68 -7.66 -11.30
N ASP A 366 -10.34 -7.68 -10.14
CA ASP A 366 -11.74 -7.37 -10.05
C ASP A 366 -11.99 -5.93 -10.57
N ALA A 367 -12.99 -5.78 -11.43
CA ALA A 367 -13.45 -4.48 -11.93
C ALA A 367 -14.95 -4.26 -11.63
N THR A 368 -15.56 -5.15 -10.84
CA THR A 368 -16.90 -4.92 -10.32
C THR A 368 -16.84 -3.77 -9.32
N LEU A 369 -17.81 -2.86 -9.42
CA LEU A 369 -17.84 -1.68 -8.56
C LEU A 369 -18.71 -1.98 -7.34
N PRO A 370 -18.25 -1.66 -6.12
CA PRO A 370 -19.03 -1.90 -4.92
C PRO A 370 -20.28 -1.00 -4.85
N ASP A 371 -21.40 -1.55 -4.39
CA ASP A 371 -22.65 -0.83 -4.08
C ASP A 371 -23.24 -1.29 -2.74
N ILE A 372 -24.15 -0.50 -2.17
CA ILE A 372 -24.90 -0.86 -0.96
C ILE A 372 -26.08 -1.74 -1.34
N VAL A 373 -26.06 -2.97 -0.85
CA VAL A 373 -27.15 -3.95 -0.96
C VAL A 373 -28.31 -3.57 -0.04
N SER A 374 -28.01 -3.22 1.21
CA SER A 374 -29.03 -2.89 2.21
C SER A 374 -28.46 -2.12 3.40
N THR A 375 -29.33 -1.38 4.09
CA THR A 375 -29.05 -0.81 5.41
C THR A 375 -29.96 -1.44 6.46
N SER A 376 -29.47 -1.54 7.69
CA SER A 376 -30.27 -1.85 8.87
C SER A 376 -29.98 -0.79 9.93
N PRO A 377 -31.00 -0.09 10.45
CA PRO A 377 -32.40 -0.16 10.06
C PRO A 377 -32.65 0.19 8.59
N SER A 378 -33.63 -0.47 7.95
CA SER A 378 -33.96 -0.18 6.56
C SER A 378 -34.57 1.21 6.41
N HIS A 379 -34.38 1.86 5.26
CA HIS A 379 -35.04 3.14 4.98
C HIS A 379 -36.57 3.05 5.19
N ASN A 380 -37.13 4.04 5.88
CA ASN A 380 -38.50 4.13 6.36
C ASN A 380 -38.93 3.05 7.37
N ALA A 381 -37.99 2.35 8.00
CA ALA A 381 -38.31 1.46 9.12
C ALA A 381 -38.97 2.27 10.25
N THR A 382 -40.01 1.69 10.85
CA THR A 382 -40.69 2.24 12.03
C THR A 382 -40.57 1.26 13.18
N ASN A 383 -40.65 1.75 14.42
CA ASN A 383 -40.53 0.91 15.63
C ASN A 383 -39.17 0.21 15.75
N VAL A 384 -38.12 0.88 15.29
CA VAL A 384 -36.73 0.45 15.45
C VAL A 384 -36.34 0.58 16.93
N SER A 385 -35.46 -0.28 17.46
CA SER A 385 -34.96 -0.13 18.85
C SER A 385 -34.42 1.27 19.14
N LEU A 386 -34.32 1.65 20.42
CA LEU A 386 -33.74 2.95 20.83
C LEU A 386 -32.20 3.00 20.69
N ASP A 387 -31.58 1.84 20.54
CA ASP A 387 -30.14 1.59 20.41
C ASP A 387 -29.82 0.69 19.18
N PRO A 388 -30.40 0.95 18.00
CA PRO A 388 -30.22 0.05 16.87
C PRO A 388 -28.78 0.17 16.35
N PRO A 389 -28.07 -0.95 16.13
CA PRO A 389 -26.81 -0.89 15.42
C PRO A 389 -27.05 -0.36 14.01
N ILE A 390 -26.17 0.52 13.53
CA ILE A 390 -26.18 1.00 12.16
C ILE A 390 -25.37 0.05 11.30
N VAL A 391 -26.05 -0.72 10.45
CA VAL A 391 -25.46 -1.72 9.57
C VAL A 391 -25.57 -1.29 8.11
N VAL A 392 -24.48 -1.37 7.38
CA VAL A 392 -24.44 -1.21 5.92
C VAL A 392 -23.88 -2.48 5.30
N THR A 393 -24.61 -3.06 4.36
CA THR A 393 -24.26 -4.28 3.63
C THR A 393 -23.86 -3.90 2.21
N PHE A 394 -22.69 -4.35 1.76
CA PHE A 394 -22.15 -4.09 0.43
C PHE A 394 -22.29 -5.30 -0.49
N THR A 395 -22.12 -5.09 -1.80
CA THR A 395 -22.13 -6.17 -2.81
C THR A 395 -20.92 -7.09 -2.71
N GLU A 396 -19.85 -6.63 -2.07
CA GLU A 396 -18.53 -7.26 -1.99
C GLU A 396 -17.74 -6.74 -0.77
N PRO A 397 -16.63 -7.40 -0.37
CA PRO A 397 -15.82 -6.97 0.77
C PRO A 397 -15.15 -5.59 0.56
N MET A 398 -15.19 -4.74 1.58
CA MET A 398 -14.64 -3.39 1.52
C MET A 398 -13.29 -3.26 2.22
N SER A 399 -12.41 -2.40 1.70
CA SER A 399 -11.14 -2.08 2.36
C SER A 399 -11.37 -1.36 3.68
N GLN A 400 -10.93 -2.00 4.78
CA GLN A 400 -11.04 -1.46 6.14
C GLN A 400 -10.47 -0.03 6.25
N GLN A 401 -9.34 0.23 5.58
CA GLN A 401 -8.71 1.56 5.59
C GLN A 401 -9.57 2.63 4.91
N SER A 402 -10.22 2.27 3.80
CA SER A 402 -11.10 3.20 3.07
C SER A 402 -12.42 3.43 3.83
N LEU A 403 -12.93 2.39 4.51
CA LEU A 403 -14.13 2.49 5.34
C LEU A 403 -13.95 3.46 6.51
N LEU A 404 -12.76 3.53 7.12
CA LEU A 404 -12.45 4.51 8.18
C LEU A 404 -12.53 5.96 7.68
N GLN A 405 -12.34 6.20 6.38
CA GLN A 405 -12.48 7.52 5.77
C GLN A 405 -13.92 7.87 5.40
N MET A 406 -14.86 6.91 5.47
CA MET A 406 -16.27 7.16 5.25
C MET A 406 -16.79 8.17 6.28
N GLY A 407 -17.45 9.23 5.81
CA GLY A 407 -18.13 10.17 6.70
C GLY A 407 -19.50 9.65 7.11
N ILE A 408 -19.91 9.87 8.35
CA ILE A 408 -21.25 9.58 8.82
C ILE A 408 -21.83 10.77 9.56
N LYS A 409 -23.05 11.15 9.21
CA LYS A 409 -23.83 12.14 9.95
C LYS A 409 -25.14 11.51 10.40
N ILE A 410 -25.39 11.53 11.71
CA ILE A 410 -26.63 11.06 12.31
C ILE A 410 -27.39 12.26 12.82
N THR A 411 -28.55 12.56 12.23
CA THR A 411 -29.43 13.64 12.66
C THR A 411 -30.61 13.04 13.43
N VAL A 412 -30.89 13.60 14.60
CA VAL A 412 -31.98 13.16 15.48
C VAL A 412 -33.04 14.26 15.51
N ASN A 413 -34.17 14.04 14.86
CA ASN A 413 -35.29 14.97 14.87
C ASN A 413 -36.30 14.56 15.96
N ASP A 414 -36.50 15.43 16.95
CA ASP A 414 -37.54 15.27 17.96
C ASP A 414 -38.93 15.45 17.31
N THR A 415 -39.81 14.47 17.51
CA THR A 415 -41.20 14.53 17.05
C THR A 415 -42.08 15.46 17.91
N GLY A 416 -41.54 16.01 19.01
CA GLY A 416 -42.17 16.90 20.00
C GLY A 416 -42.05 18.41 19.76
N GLY A 417 -41.31 18.87 18.74
CA GLY A 417 -41.29 20.28 18.31
C GLY A 417 -40.27 21.21 18.99
N GLY A 418 -39.19 20.67 19.57
CA GLY A 418 -38.01 21.44 19.99
C GLY A 418 -36.89 21.44 18.94
N ASP A 419 -36.02 22.46 18.98
CA ASP A 419 -34.99 22.77 17.99
C ASP A 419 -34.14 21.57 17.52
N ASP A 420 -33.96 21.49 16.20
CA ASP A 420 -33.17 20.49 15.47
C ASP A 420 -31.71 20.45 15.99
N PHE A 421 -31.33 19.34 16.64
CA PHE A 421 -30.00 19.14 17.18
C PHE A 421 -29.06 18.84 16.00
N GLN A 422 -28.46 19.88 15.41
CA GLN A 422 -27.47 19.73 14.36
C GLN A 422 -26.20 19.08 14.95
N THR A 423 -26.06 17.78 14.74
CA THR A 423 -24.85 17.04 15.12
C THR A 423 -23.68 17.42 14.20
N PRO A 424 -22.44 17.45 14.72
CA PRO A 424 -21.26 17.59 13.90
C PRO A 424 -21.16 16.43 12.90
N GLN A 425 -20.69 16.71 11.69
CA GLN A 425 -20.27 15.69 10.74
C GLN A 425 -18.95 15.09 11.25
N PHE A 426 -18.89 13.78 11.44
CA PHE A 426 -17.68 13.06 11.83
C PHE A 426 -17.23 12.14 10.70
N SER A 427 -15.91 11.96 10.53
CA SER A 427 -15.42 10.75 9.88
C SER A 427 -15.70 9.53 10.77
N LEU A 428 -15.77 8.33 10.19
CA LEU A 428 -15.94 7.12 10.99
C LEU A 428 -14.78 6.93 11.96
N ASP A 429 -13.55 7.27 11.55
CA ASP A 429 -12.36 7.27 12.41
C ASP A 429 -12.50 8.22 13.61
N GLU A 430 -12.98 9.46 13.40
CA GLU A 430 -13.22 10.43 14.48
C GLU A 430 -14.30 9.95 15.46
N LEU A 431 -15.34 9.28 14.94
CA LEU A 431 -16.40 8.71 15.77
C LEU A 431 -15.87 7.53 16.61
N LEU A 432 -15.00 6.69 16.05
CA LEU A 432 -14.37 5.58 16.76
C LEU A 432 -13.35 6.06 17.81
N ASP A 433 -12.50 7.04 17.46
CA ASP A 433 -11.53 7.66 18.37
C ASP A 433 -12.20 8.39 19.53
N SER A 434 -13.42 8.90 19.34
CA SER A 434 -14.21 9.52 20.41
C SER A 434 -14.74 8.52 21.44
N GLY A 435 -14.70 7.22 21.16
CA GLY A 435 -15.28 6.17 22.00
C GLY A 435 -16.82 6.11 21.98
N LEU A 436 -17.48 6.92 21.13
CA LEU A 436 -18.94 7.00 21.04
C LEU A 436 -19.57 5.86 20.24
N ALA A 437 -18.79 5.10 19.48
CA ALA A 437 -19.24 3.90 18.79
C ALA A 437 -18.11 2.87 18.72
N THR A 438 -18.46 1.61 18.56
CA THR A 438 -17.52 0.58 18.10
C THR A 438 -17.94 0.12 16.71
N MET A 439 -16.95 -0.22 15.87
CA MET A 439 -17.20 -0.75 14.54
C MET A 439 -16.73 -2.20 14.48
N THR A 440 -17.60 -3.06 13.97
CA THR A 440 -17.23 -4.41 13.55
C THR A 440 -17.43 -4.57 12.05
N GLN A 441 -16.45 -5.18 11.39
CA GLN A 441 -16.53 -5.59 9.99
C GLN A 441 -16.70 -7.11 9.94
N SER A 442 -17.71 -7.58 9.20
CA SER A 442 -17.94 -9.01 8.97
C SER A 442 -17.86 -9.32 7.47
N ASP A 443 -16.79 -10.00 7.09
CA ASP A 443 -16.60 -10.57 5.75
C ASP A 443 -16.64 -12.10 5.75
N THR A 444 -16.74 -12.74 6.92
CA THR A 444 -16.61 -14.20 7.08
C THR A 444 -17.93 -14.97 6.90
N ASP A 445 -19.07 -14.28 6.91
CA ASP A 445 -20.41 -14.85 6.70
C ASP A 445 -20.96 -14.62 5.28
N GLY A 446 -20.15 -14.07 4.37
CA GLY A 446 -20.53 -13.74 3.00
C GLY A 446 -21.52 -12.58 2.89
N GLN A 447 -21.66 -11.76 3.93
CA GLN A 447 -22.63 -10.67 3.96
C GLN A 447 -22.00 -9.28 3.82
N HIS A 448 -20.67 -9.15 3.81
CA HIS A 448 -19.93 -7.90 3.53
C HIS A 448 -20.49 -6.68 4.25
N ARG A 449 -20.47 -6.71 5.60
CA ARG A 449 -21.15 -5.71 6.42
C ARG A 449 -20.20 -4.91 7.30
N ILE A 450 -20.49 -3.62 7.43
CA ILE A 450 -20.05 -2.82 8.58
C ILE A 450 -21.20 -2.70 9.56
N THR A 451 -20.90 -2.85 10.85
CA THR A 451 -21.85 -2.65 11.95
C THR A 451 -21.25 -1.60 12.87
N LEU A 452 -21.99 -0.52 13.10
CA LEU A 452 -21.66 0.51 14.08
C LEU A 452 -22.57 0.33 15.29
N ASP A 453 -21.99 -0.13 16.38
CA ASP A 453 -22.65 -0.21 17.68
C ASP A 453 -22.46 1.14 18.37
N THR A 454 -23.48 2.00 18.30
CA THR A 454 -23.46 3.32 18.91
C THR A 454 -23.65 3.20 20.42
N ASN A 455 -22.75 3.81 21.22
CA ASN A 455 -22.81 3.78 22.68
C ASN A 455 -23.83 4.77 23.28
N PHE A 456 -24.78 5.27 22.48
CA PHE A 456 -25.84 6.16 22.94
C PHE A 456 -27.21 5.53 22.71
N SER A 457 -28.10 5.68 23.70
CA SER A 457 -29.50 5.30 23.59
C SER A 457 -30.34 6.56 23.34
N LEU A 458 -31.21 6.50 22.34
CA LEU A 458 -32.08 7.63 22.00
C LEU A 458 -33.21 7.74 23.06
N PRO A 459 -33.41 8.90 23.71
CA PRO A 459 -34.27 8.99 24.89
C PRO A 459 -35.77 8.94 24.59
N ILE A 460 -36.17 9.10 23.32
CA ILE A 460 -37.57 9.23 22.89
C ILE A 460 -37.79 8.69 21.47
N LYS A 461 -39.06 8.63 21.07
CA LYS A 461 -39.44 8.44 19.66
C LYS A 461 -38.86 9.58 18.82
N ALA A 462 -37.91 9.27 17.95
CA ALA A 462 -37.25 10.25 17.11
C ALA A 462 -37.21 9.76 15.66
N ASP A 463 -37.26 10.73 14.74
CA ASP A 463 -36.96 10.48 13.34
C ASP A 463 -35.45 10.62 13.16
N ILE A 464 -34.80 9.51 12.82
CA ILE A 464 -33.35 9.43 12.65
C ILE A 464 -33.05 9.49 11.16
N SER A 465 -32.19 10.41 10.76
CA SER A 465 -31.63 10.49 9.41
C SER A 465 -30.14 10.16 9.48
N VAL A 466 -29.72 9.14 8.75
CA VAL A 466 -28.32 8.75 8.62
C VAL A 466 -27.87 9.10 7.21
N GLU A 467 -26.92 10.01 7.11
CA GLU A 467 -26.26 10.39 5.87
C GLU A 467 -24.86 9.76 5.82
N LEU A 468 -24.64 8.93 4.81
CA LEU A 468 -23.35 8.31 4.51
C LEU A 468 -22.64 9.13 3.43
N PHE A 469 -21.43 9.60 3.74
CA PHE A 469 -20.54 10.28 2.81
C PHE A 469 -19.50 9.28 2.30
N LEU A 470 -19.73 8.75 1.11
CA LEU A 470 -19.00 7.62 0.54
C LEU A 470 -17.83 8.06 -0.35
N GLN A 471 -17.26 9.24 -0.08
CA GLN A 471 -16.11 9.72 -0.85
C GLN A 471 -14.89 8.84 -0.51
N SER A 472 -14.29 8.23 -1.54
CA SER A 472 -13.05 7.44 -1.43
C SER A 472 -13.17 6.09 -0.72
N VAL A 473 -14.37 5.50 -0.64
CA VAL A 473 -14.54 4.13 -0.16
C VAL A 473 -14.21 3.15 -1.30
N LEU A 474 -13.34 2.19 -1.03
CA LEU A 474 -12.80 1.21 -1.98
C LEU A 474 -13.11 -0.21 -1.52
N ASP A 475 -13.33 -1.13 -2.47
CA ASP A 475 -13.29 -2.57 -2.18
C ASP A 475 -11.86 -3.04 -1.80
N LEU A 476 -11.67 -4.34 -1.59
CA LEU A 476 -10.33 -4.92 -1.36
C LEU A 476 -9.41 -4.86 -2.60
N SER A 477 -9.99 -4.74 -3.79
CA SER A 477 -9.31 -4.70 -5.10
C SER A 477 -8.95 -3.27 -5.53
N GLY A 478 -9.38 -2.25 -4.78
CA GLY A 478 -9.14 -0.83 -5.03
C GLY A 478 -10.20 -0.14 -5.90
N ASN A 479 -11.32 -0.79 -6.25
CA ASN A 479 -12.37 -0.15 -7.03
C ASN A 479 -13.24 0.78 -6.17
N PRO A 480 -13.56 1.98 -6.66
CA PRO A 480 -14.40 2.92 -5.94
C PRO A 480 -15.88 2.57 -6.03
N MET A 481 -16.63 2.82 -4.96
CA MET A 481 -18.08 2.67 -4.96
C MET A 481 -18.80 3.52 -6.04
N VAL A 482 -19.90 2.98 -6.58
CA VAL A 482 -20.74 3.67 -7.58
C VAL A 482 -21.49 4.86 -6.97
N VAL A 483 -21.44 6.02 -7.65
CA VAL A 483 -22.16 7.27 -7.33
C VAL A 483 -23.69 7.00 -7.24
N PRO A 484 -24.41 7.41 -6.17
CA PRO A 484 -24.34 8.72 -5.53
C PRO A 484 -23.40 8.78 -4.33
N MET A 485 -22.56 9.81 -4.29
CA MET A 485 -21.58 10.10 -3.23
C MET A 485 -22.20 10.31 -1.84
N HIS A 486 -23.53 10.39 -1.76
CA HIS A 486 -24.32 10.60 -0.55
C HIS A 486 -25.49 9.60 -0.56
N ARG A 487 -25.58 8.77 0.47
CA ARG A 487 -26.76 7.91 0.70
C ARG A 487 -27.38 8.32 2.03
N THR A 488 -28.59 8.87 1.97
CA THR A 488 -29.39 9.15 3.15
C THR A 488 -30.42 8.05 3.29
N TYR A 489 -30.52 7.48 4.48
CA TYR A 489 -31.68 6.69 4.86
C TYR A 489 -32.20 7.19 6.20
N GLU A 490 -33.47 6.90 6.42
CA GLU A 490 -34.24 7.45 7.53
C GLU A 490 -34.96 6.30 8.19
N PHE A 491 -35.07 6.35 9.50
CA PHE A 491 -35.88 5.41 10.26
C PHE A 491 -36.41 6.09 11.50
N GLN A 492 -37.53 5.58 12.00
CA GLN A 492 -38.16 6.09 13.20
C GLN A 492 -37.94 5.08 14.32
N THR A 493 -37.30 5.52 15.40
CA THR A 493 -37.22 4.70 16.61
C THR A 493 -38.61 4.45 17.16
N SER A 494 -38.79 3.32 17.82
CA SER A 494 -39.98 3.08 18.63
C SER A 494 -40.12 4.20 19.64
N ALA A 495 -41.36 4.57 19.99
CA ALA A 495 -41.54 5.17 21.29
C ALA A 495 -40.86 4.25 22.30
N ALA A 496 -40.07 4.82 23.23
CA ALA A 496 -39.53 4.06 24.33
C ALA A 496 -40.64 3.13 24.80
N PRO A 497 -40.41 1.79 24.81
CA PRO A 497 -41.44 0.86 25.24
C PRO A 497 -41.93 1.43 26.55
N ALA A 498 -43.26 1.64 26.68
CA ALA A 498 -43.85 2.24 27.87
C ALA A 498 -43.13 1.62 29.06
N VAL A 499 -42.22 2.40 29.66
CA VAL A 499 -41.47 1.93 30.81
C VAL A 499 -42.60 1.72 31.78
N ASP A 500 -42.88 0.46 32.11
CA ASP A 500 -43.76 0.20 33.23
C ASP A 500 -42.96 0.77 34.40
N ALA A 501 -43.20 2.05 34.67
CA ALA A 501 -42.42 2.86 35.57
C ALA A 501 -42.80 2.32 36.94
N GLN A 502 -41.99 1.37 37.41
CA GLN A 502 -42.34 0.60 38.57
C GLN A 502 -41.75 1.30 39.79
N THR A 503 -42.61 1.51 40.77
CA THR A 503 -42.21 1.95 42.10
C THR A 503 -42.03 0.72 43.00
N GLY A 504 -40.97 0.65 43.80
CA GLY A 504 -40.77 -0.48 44.71
C GLY A 504 -39.32 -0.83 45.00
N SER A 505 -39.08 -2.12 45.26
CA SER A 505 -37.74 -2.67 45.52
C SER A 505 -37.30 -3.53 44.35
N PHE A 506 -36.19 -3.14 43.73
CA PHE A 506 -35.58 -3.81 42.58
C PHE A 506 -34.20 -4.34 42.95
N TYR A 507 -33.67 -5.24 42.14
CA TYR A 507 -32.41 -5.92 42.41
C TYR A 507 -31.48 -5.89 41.20
N VAL A 508 -30.22 -5.55 41.45
CA VAL A 508 -29.13 -5.60 40.47
C VAL A 508 -28.08 -6.58 40.96
N ASN A 509 -27.58 -7.41 40.05
CA ASN A 509 -26.50 -8.36 40.32
C ASN A 509 -25.49 -8.34 39.15
N PRO A 510 -24.25 -7.86 39.36
CA PRO A 510 -23.29 -7.63 38.30
C PRO A 510 -22.68 -8.94 37.77
N ILE A 511 -22.88 -10.05 38.50
CA ILE A 511 -22.33 -11.36 38.17
C ILE A 511 -23.36 -12.19 37.40
N SER A 512 -24.59 -12.27 37.91
CA SER A 512 -25.61 -13.19 37.37
C SER A 512 -26.86 -12.52 36.82
N GLY A 513 -26.98 -11.20 36.90
CA GLY A 513 -28.11 -10.45 36.35
C GLY A 513 -28.08 -10.37 34.84
N VAL A 514 -29.21 -9.97 34.26
CA VAL A 514 -29.37 -9.75 32.80
C VAL A 514 -30.13 -8.45 32.55
N ASP A 515 -29.59 -7.58 31.72
CA ASP A 515 -30.28 -6.35 31.30
C ASP A 515 -31.23 -6.66 30.14
N ASP A 516 -32.44 -7.06 30.48
CA ASP A 516 -33.48 -7.45 29.53
C ASP A 516 -34.79 -6.74 29.88
N ALA A 517 -35.49 -6.21 28.88
CA ALA A 517 -36.76 -5.51 29.07
C ALA A 517 -37.92 -6.46 29.43
N SER A 518 -37.75 -7.77 29.25
CA SER A 518 -38.75 -8.79 29.55
C SER A 518 -38.77 -9.24 31.01
N ILE A 519 -37.77 -8.84 31.82
CA ILE A 519 -37.72 -9.14 33.26
C ILE A 519 -37.99 -7.90 34.11
N ASP A 520 -38.57 -8.11 35.28
CA ASP A 520 -39.07 -7.05 36.17
C ASP A 520 -38.03 -6.47 37.14
N GLY A 521 -36.80 -6.99 37.14
CA GLY A 521 -35.78 -6.60 38.12
C GLY A 521 -36.07 -7.09 39.53
N GLY A 522 -36.94 -8.10 39.69
CA GLY A 522 -37.24 -8.72 40.98
C GLY A 522 -36.08 -9.57 41.51
N GLU A 523 -36.16 -10.01 42.77
CA GLU A 523 -35.04 -10.69 43.46
C GLU A 523 -34.57 -11.99 42.76
N SER A 524 -35.49 -12.73 42.13
CA SER A 524 -35.19 -13.96 41.38
C SER A 524 -34.75 -13.71 39.93
N ALA A 525 -34.96 -12.50 39.42
CA ALA A 525 -34.71 -12.09 38.04
C ALA A 525 -34.11 -10.67 38.03
N SER A 526 -32.96 -10.54 38.69
CA SER A 526 -32.27 -9.25 38.86
C SER A 526 -31.69 -8.76 37.54
N TRP A 527 -31.70 -7.44 37.35
CA TRP A 527 -30.94 -6.80 36.28
C TRP A 527 -29.43 -6.92 36.51
N LYS A 528 -28.65 -6.70 35.46
CA LYS A 528 -27.19 -6.82 35.51
C LYS A 528 -26.53 -5.52 35.97
N THR A 529 -26.96 -4.38 35.43
CA THR A 529 -26.30 -3.09 35.66
C THR A 529 -27.19 -2.09 36.41
N ILE A 530 -26.54 -1.21 37.17
CA ILE A 530 -27.16 -0.05 37.83
C ILE A 530 -27.60 0.94 36.76
N THR A 531 -26.77 1.11 35.72
CA THR A 531 -27.06 1.91 34.53
C THR A 531 -28.44 1.56 33.97
N TYR A 532 -28.67 0.27 33.68
CA TYR A 532 -29.95 -0.18 33.17
C TYR A 532 -31.08 0.02 34.19
N ALA A 533 -30.86 -0.33 35.46
CA ALA A 533 -31.87 -0.18 36.50
C ALA A 533 -32.36 1.27 36.68
N LEU A 534 -31.46 2.25 36.64
CA LEU A 534 -31.80 3.67 36.77
C LEU A 534 -32.68 4.16 35.61
N THR A 535 -32.58 3.58 34.42
CA THR A 535 -33.49 3.90 33.30
C THR A 535 -34.90 3.31 33.44
N ARG A 536 -35.09 2.38 34.38
CA ARG A 536 -36.35 1.61 34.53
C ARG A 536 -37.15 1.95 35.78
N VAL A 537 -36.47 2.45 36.81
CA VAL A 537 -37.06 2.67 38.12
C VAL A 537 -37.45 4.13 38.28
N VAL A 538 -38.68 4.35 38.73
CA VAL A 538 -39.13 5.69 39.14
C VAL A 538 -39.41 5.70 40.64
N GLY A 539 -39.14 6.83 41.28
CA GLY A 539 -39.53 7.10 42.65
C GLY A 539 -40.44 8.32 42.72
N THR A 540 -41.32 8.35 43.72
CA THR A 540 -42.04 9.57 44.09
C THR A 540 -41.83 9.88 45.56
N THR A 541 -42.11 11.11 45.98
CA THR A 541 -42.03 11.50 47.39
C THR A 541 -42.94 10.67 48.30
N THR A 542 -44.06 10.16 47.77
CA THR A 542 -45.00 9.29 48.51
C THR A 542 -44.71 7.81 48.38
N GLN A 543 -43.96 7.42 47.35
CA GLN A 543 -43.61 6.04 47.04
C GLN A 543 -42.19 6.01 46.46
N PRO A 544 -41.17 6.16 47.33
CA PRO A 544 -39.79 6.09 46.90
C PRO A 544 -39.43 4.66 46.49
N SER A 545 -38.43 4.54 45.62
CA SER A 545 -37.94 3.25 45.13
C SER A 545 -36.52 2.98 45.62
N VAL A 546 -36.18 1.70 45.74
CA VAL A 546 -34.85 1.25 46.16
C VAL A 546 -34.32 0.21 45.19
N ILE A 547 -33.11 0.44 44.70
CA ILE A 547 -32.33 -0.51 43.91
C ILE A 547 -31.35 -1.21 44.86
N ASN A 548 -31.59 -2.50 45.10
CA ASN A 548 -30.81 -3.36 45.96
C ASN A 548 -29.66 -3.98 45.16
N LEU A 549 -28.44 -3.58 45.48
CA LEU A 549 -27.23 -4.06 44.85
C LEU A 549 -26.76 -5.33 45.57
N LYS A 550 -26.78 -6.47 44.87
CA LYS A 550 -26.19 -7.71 45.39
C LYS A 550 -24.66 -7.60 45.46
N PRO A 551 -23.99 -8.42 46.30
CA PRO A 551 -22.54 -8.44 46.39
C PRO A 551 -21.84 -8.58 45.03
N GLY A 552 -20.84 -7.75 44.79
CA GLY A 552 -20.09 -7.68 43.54
C GLY A 552 -19.46 -6.31 43.30
N THR A 553 -18.70 -6.23 42.22
CA THR A 553 -18.09 -4.97 41.73
C THR A 553 -18.84 -4.49 40.51
N TYR A 554 -19.34 -3.26 40.58
CA TYR A 554 -20.05 -2.54 39.54
C TYR A 554 -19.08 -1.55 38.90
N SER A 555 -18.63 -1.84 37.68
CA SER A 555 -17.64 -1.10 36.92
C SER A 555 -17.92 -1.22 35.42
N THR A 556 -17.14 -0.54 34.59
CA THR A 556 -17.19 -0.73 33.13
C THR A 556 -16.95 -2.20 32.72
N LEU A 557 -16.14 -2.95 33.47
CA LEU A 557 -15.93 -4.39 33.22
C LEU A 557 -17.17 -5.25 33.51
N SER A 558 -18.07 -4.80 34.40
CA SER A 558 -19.34 -5.48 34.66
C SER A 558 -20.48 -4.96 33.76
N GLY A 559 -20.21 -3.95 32.94
CA GLY A 559 -21.16 -3.35 32.00
C GLY A 559 -21.75 -2.00 32.42
N GLU A 560 -21.29 -1.39 33.52
CA GLU A 560 -21.74 -0.04 33.88
C GLU A 560 -21.25 1.01 32.89
N THR A 561 -22.05 2.04 32.68
CA THR A 561 -21.65 3.27 31.98
C THR A 561 -21.68 4.42 32.98
N PHE A 562 -20.55 5.10 33.16
CA PHE A 562 -20.45 6.25 34.05
C PHE A 562 -20.59 7.57 33.26
N PRO A 563 -21.20 8.63 33.83
CA PRO A 563 -21.74 8.72 35.18
C PRO A 563 -23.05 7.95 35.38
N LEU A 564 -23.22 7.34 36.55
CA LEU A 564 -24.52 6.86 37.03
C LEU A 564 -25.36 8.08 37.45
N LEU A 565 -26.44 8.33 36.74
CA LEU A 565 -27.32 9.48 36.98
C LEU A 565 -28.35 9.15 38.06
N PHE A 566 -28.37 9.92 39.13
CA PHE A 566 -29.40 9.76 40.14
C PHE A 566 -30.78 10.13 39.58
N GLU A 567 -31.79 9.40 40.05
CA GLU A 567 -33.19 9.63 39.72
C GLU A 567 -33.97 10.05 40.96
N ASP A 568 -34.99 10.88 40.77
CA ASP A 568 -35.81 11.41 41.86
C ASP A 568 -36.43 10.30 42.71
N ASN A 569 -36.17 10.35 44.01
CA ASN A 569 -36.66 9.43 45.02
C ASN A 569 -36.30 7.96 44.75
N VAL A 570 -35.21 7.71 44.01
CA VAL A 570 -34.64 6.39 43.79
C VAL A 570 -33.34 6.27 44.59
N SER A 571 -33.28 5.28 45.47
CA SER A 571 -32.14 5.06 46.37
C SER A 571 -31.33 3.82 45.96
N LEU A 572 -30.02 3.84 46.17
CA LEU A 572 -29.12 2.72 45.97
C LEU A 572 -28.75 2.10 47.32
N MET A 573 -28.95 0.80 47.48
CA MET A 573 -28.64 0.10 48.72
C MET A 573 -27.81 -1.15 48.44
N GLY A 574 -26.58 -1.18 48.94
CA GLY A 574 -25.72 -2.36 48.91
C GLY A 574 -25.91 -3.31 50.09
N ASP A 575 -25.11 -4.37 50.10
CA ASP A 575 -25.00 -5.31 51.21
C ASP A 575 -24.16 -4.74 52.36
N ASN A 576 -22.94 -4.30 52.03
CA ASN A 576 -22.03 -3.54 52.90
C ASN A 576 -20.84 -3.01 52.07
N GLU A 577 -20.02 -2.15 52.69
CA GLU A 577 -18.86 -1.48 52.11
C GLU A 577 -17.73 -2.39 51.64
N THR A 578 -17.70 -3.67 52.04
CA THR A 578 -16.68 -4.63 51.57
C THR A 578 -17.16 -5.53 50.45
N ASN A 579 -18.47 -5.80 50.40
CA ASN A 579 -19.07 -6.75 49.47
C ASN A 579 -19.70 -6.08 48.25
N THR A 580 -20.14 -4.82 48.36
CA THR A 580 -20.79 -4.08 47.28
C THR A 580 -19.94 -2.87 46.93
N ILE A 581 -19.32 -2.90 45.75
CA ILE A 581 -18.33 -1.90 45.33
C ILE A 581 -18.76 -1.29 44.01
N ILE A 582 -18.99 0.02 43.97
CA ILE A 582 -19.06 0.80 42.73
C ILE A 582 -17.66 1.33 42.46
N ASP A 583 -17.07 0.89 41.35
CA ASP A 583 -15.70 1.18 40.99
C ASP A 583 -15.62 1.89 39.65
N GLY A 584 -15.28 3.19 39.69
CA GLY A 584 -15.13 4.06 38.53
C GLY A 584 -13.79 3.91 37.80
N ARG A 585 -13.07 2.81 38.00
CA ARG A 585 -11.77 2.50 37.37
C ARG A 585 -11.59 3.09 35.97
N GLY A 586 -10.52 3.87 35.79
CA GLY A 586 -10.10 4.42 34.50
C GLY A 586 -10.97 5.58 33.99
N GLU A 587 -12.09 5.87 34.63
CA GLU A 587 -12.98 6.94 34.21
C GLU A 587 -12.44 8.29 34.62
N ASN A 588 -12.49 9.23 33.67
CA ASN A 588 -12.16 10.62 33.91
C ASN A 588 -13.39 11.48 34.23
N VAL A 589 -14.60 10.88 34.28
CA VAL A 589 -15.87 11.52 34.63
C VAL A 589 -16.30 11.20 36.06
N SER A 590 -17.33 11.89 36.56
CA SER A 590 -17.92 11.57 37.86
C SER A 590 -18.55 10.19 37.88
N ILE A 591 -18.44 9.46 39.01
CA ILE A 591 -19.00 8.11 39.13
C ILE A 591 -20.51 8.18 39.32
N LEU A 592 -20.98 9.02 40.24
CA LEU A 592 -22.40 9.28 40.50
C LEU A 592 -22.67 10.78 40.32
N THR A 593 -23.76 11.12 39.63
CA THR A 593 -24.11 12.52 39.36
C THR A 593 -25.57 12.80 39.69
N GLY A 594 -25.80 13.90 40.42
CA GLY A 594 -27.13 14.46 40.67
C GLY A 594 -27.22 15.90 40.18
N ASP A 595 -28.24 16.17 39.38
CA ASP A 595 -28.56 17.52 38.88
C ASP A 595 -30.06 17.78 39.14
N GLY A 596 -30.37 18.61 40.14
CA GLY A 596 -31.76 18.86 40.55
C GLY A 596 -32.50 17.68 41.19
N VAL A 597 -31.78 16.64 41.64
CA VAL A 597 -32.39 15.40 42.13
C VAL A 597 -32.80 15.48 43.60
N VAL A 598 -33.91 14.86 43.98
CA VAL A 598 -34.40 14.87 45.37
C VAL A 598 -34.72 13.47 45.91
N GLY A 599 -34.62 13.29 47.23
CA GLY A 599 -35.04 12.04 47.88
C GLY A 599 -34.11 10.84 47.64
N VAL A 600 -32.86 11.10 47.25
CA VAL A 600 -31.87 10.06 46.92
C VAL A 600 -31.10 9.67 48.18
N THR A 601 -31.02 8.35 48.44
CA THR A 601 -30.15 7.77 49.46
C THR A 601 -29.19 6.78 48.83
N VAL A 602 -27.91 6.83 49.21
CA VAL A 602 -26.93 5.78 48.91
C VAL A 602 -26.45 5.17 50.23
N SER A 603 -26.53 3.85 50.35
CA SER A 603 -26.18 3.18 51.61
C SER A 603 -25.54 1.82 51.48
N ASN A 604 -24.75 1.44 52.49
CA ASN A 604 -24.16 0.10 52.67
C ASN A 604 -23.30 -0.38 51.48
N LEU A 605 -22.43 0.49 50.96
CA LEU A 605 -21.56 0.15 49.83
C LEU A 605 -20.27 0.97 49.84
N ALA A 606 -19.32 0.60 49.00
CA ALA A 606 -18.14 1.41 48.70
C ALA A 606 -18.25 2.05 47.32
N VAL A 607 -17.82 3.31 47.23
CA VAL A 607 -17.54 4.00 45.97
C VAL A 607 -16.03 4.25 45.93
N ILE A 608 -15.34 3.64 44.98
CA ILE A 608 -13.89 3.73 44.83
C ILE A 608 -13.51 4.07 43.40
N ASN A 609 -12.26 4.50 43.22
CA ASN A 609 -11.64 4.55 41.91
C ASN A 609 -10.28 3.86 42.01
N THR A 610 -10.16 2.65 41.46
CA THR A 610 -8.91 1.87 41.59
C THR A 610 -7.83 2.28 40.58
N GLU A 611 -8.21 2.94 39.48
CA GLU A 611 -7.31 3.25 38.37
C GLU A 611 -7.56 4.68 37.86
N GLY A 612 -6.51 5.51 37.82
CA GLY A 612 -6.60 6.85 37.23
C GLY A 612 -7.11 7.94 38.17
N ASP A 613 -7.01 9.17 37.68
CA ASP A 613 -7.48 10.37 38.37
C ASP A 613 -8.74 10.89 37.66
N LEU A 614 -9.68 11.42 38.42
CA LEU A 614 -10.87 12.09 37.89
C LEU A 614 -10.44 13.42 37.23
N ALA A 615 -11.02 13.73 36.07
CA ALA A 615 -10.71 14.99 35.39
C ALA A 615 -11.21 16.21 36.17
N ASP A 616 -10.72 17.38 35.75
CA ASP A 616 -11.11 18.66 36.29
C ASP A 616 -12.65 18.81 36.37
N ASN A 617 -13.14 19.26 37.51
CA ASN A 617 -14.57 19.37 37.86
C ASN A 617 -15.34 18.08 38.13
N HIS A 618 -14.71 16.91 38.07
CA HIS A 618 -15.34 15.65 38.46
C HIS A 618 -15.00 15.25 39.91
N SER A 619 -15.79 14.32 40.43
CA SER A 619 -15.68 13.76 41.79
C SER A 619 -16.40 12.41 41.81
N ALA A 620 -16.14 11.56 42.81
CA ALA A 620 -16.87 10.29 42.93
C ALA A 620 -18.38 10.53 42.98
N ILE A 621 -18.82 11.54 43.71
CA ILE A 621 -20.21 12.00 43.73
C ILE A 621 -20.29 13.51 43.48
N HIS A 622 -20.85 13.88 42.33
CA HIS A 622 -21.04 15.28 41.93
C HIS A 622 -22.51 15.70 42.05
N LEU A 623 -22.78 16.83 42.71
CA LEU A 623 -24.13 17.34 42.94
C LEU A 623 -24.24 18.83 42.56
N GLN A 624 -25.31 19.19 41.86
CA GLN A 624 -25.62 20.58 41.52
C GLN A 624 -27.14 20.87 41.47
N ASN A 625 -27.48 22.16 41.38
CA ASN A 625 -28.82 22.66 41.07
C ASN A 625 -29.94 22.22 42.05
N ASP A 626 -29.77 22.41 43.36
CA ASP A 626 -30.69 21.99 44.45
C ASP A 626 -30.84 20.47 44.63
N SER A 627 -29.79 19.72 44.31
CA SER A 627 -29.76 18.28 44.55
C SER A 627 -29.76 17.95 46.06
N LYS A 628 -30.43 16.86 46.45
CA LYS A 628 -30.58 16.42 47.85
C LYS A 628 -30.19 14.96 48.02
N LEU A 629 -29.01 14.75 48.61
CA LEU A 629 -28.42 13.42 48.78
C LEU A 629 -28.25 13.06 50.26
N THR A 630 -28.62 11.82 50.61
CA THR A 630 -28.25 11.17 51.87
C THR A 630 -27.24 10.05 51.64
N LEU A 631 -26.13 10.05 52.38
CA LEU A 631 -25.19 8.93 52.45
C LEU A 631 -25.25 8.29 53.82
N TYR A 632 -25.39 6.96 53.85
CA TYR A 632 -25.46 6.19 55.09
C TYR A 632 -24.60 4.92 55.02
N GLN A 633 -23.57 4.81 55.87
CA GLN A 633 -22.67 3.65 55.87
C GLN A 633 -22.02 3.41 54.50
N VAL A 634 -21.49 4.48 53.90
CA VAL A 634 -20.77 4.44 52.63
C VAL A 634 -19.28 4.65 52.85
N LEU A 635 -18.45 3.85 52.19
CA LEU A 635 -17.01 4.09 52.08
C LEU A 635 -16.71 4.83 50.78
N LEU A 636 -16.11 6.01 50.87
CA LEU A 636 -15.58 6.76 49.73
C LEU A 636 -14.06 6.85 49.85
N SER A 637 -13.34 6.10 49.02
CA SER A 637 -11.90 5.98 49.17
C SER A 637 -11.12 5.95 47.86
N ASN A 638 -9.86 6.40 47.95
CA ASN A 638 -8.87 6.41 46.88
C ASN A 638 -9.27 7.27 45.67
N HIS A 639 -10.08 8.31 45.89
CA HIS A 639 -10.43 9.25 44.82
C HIS A 639 -9.37 10.33 44.68
N LYS A 640 -8.94 10.60 43.45
CA LYS A 640 -7.98 11.66 43.13
C LYS A 640 -8.57 12.60 42.11
N ASN A 641 -8.51 13.90 42.40
CA ASN A 641 -9.00 14.95 41.51
C ASN A 641 -8.02 16.13 41.44
N HIS A 642 -7.84 16.71 40.26
CA HIS A 642 -6.87 17.79 40.07
C HIS A 642 -7.44 19.17 40.43
N GLN A 643 -8.63 19.28 41.02
CA GLN A 643 -9.23 20.55 41.44
C GLN A 643 -9.90 20.52 42.83
N ARG A 644 -11.11 20.00 42.97
CA ARG A 644 -11.92 20.25 44.18
C ARG A 644 -12.78 19.05 44.53
N GLY A 645 -12.64 18.54 45.76
CA GLY A 645 -13.51 17.51 46.31
C GLY A 645 -13.43 16.19 45.56
N ALA A 646 -12.43 15.36 45.83
CA ALA A 646 -12.25 14.13 45.04
C ALA A 646 -13.35 13.09 45.29
N ALA A 647 -13.79 12.94 46.55
CA ALA A 647 -14.89 12.04 46.89
C ALA A 647 -16.24 12.70 46.64
N ILE A 648 -16.45 13.94 47.10
CA ILE A 648 -17.71 14.64 46.92
C ILE A 648 -17.46 16.09 46.53
N ARG A 649 -18.14 16.50 45.46
CA ARG A 649 -18.29 17.91 45.09
C ARG A 649 -19.77 18.25 45.02
N ALA A 650 -20.21 19.22 45.83
CA ALA A 650 -21.58 19.70 45.78
C ALA A 650 -21.65 21.22 45.68
N LYS A 651 -22.56 21.71 44.84
CA LYS A 651 -22.82 23.14 44.65
C LYS A 651 -24.32 23.41 44.72
N ASP A 652 -24.72 24.45 45.45
CA ASP A 652 -26.12 24.91 45.54
C ASP A 652 -27.07 23.74 45.88
N SER A 653 -26.69 22.89 46.84
CA SER A 653 -27.33 21.57 47.09
C SER A 653 -27.43 21.26 48.59
N ALA A 654 -28.20 20.24 48.96
CA ALA A 654 -28.31 19.76 50.34
C ALA A 654 -27.74 18.35 50.51
N VAL A 655 -26.88 18.17 51.52
CA VAL A 655 -26.23 16.87 51.78
C VAL A 655 -26.40 16.42 53.22
N THR A 656 -26.72 15.14 53.41
CA THR A 656 -26.78 14.50 54.72
C THR A 656 -25.85 13.29 54.74
N PHE A 657 -24.78 13.36 55.53
CA PHE A 657 -23.80 12.27 55.65
C PHE A 657 -23.84 11.70 57.06
N VAL A 658 -24.18 10.42 57.18
CA VAL A 658 -24.27 9.72 58.47
C VAL A 658 -23.48 8.41 58.43
N GLN A 659 -22.56 8.20 59.38
CA GLN A 659 -21.81 6.95 59.54
C GLN A 659 -20.99 6.52 58.30
N ASN A 660 -20.48 7.48 57.53
CA ASN A 660 -19.65 7.21 56.35
C ASN A 660 -18.16 7.24 56.67
N TRP A 661 -17.37 6.59 55.82
CA TRP A 661 -15.91 6.64 55.82
C TRP A 661 -15.40 7.37 54.57
N PHE A 662 -14.56 8.38 54.78
CA PHE A 662 -13.83 9.09 53.73
C PHE A 662 -12.35 8.87 53.96
N SER A 663 -11.69 8.04 53.16
CA SER A 663 -10.28 7.69 53.36
C SER A 663 -9.43 7.80 52.10
N ASP A 664 -8.20 8.30 52.25
CA ASP A 664 -7.18 8.33 51.19
C ASP A 664 -7.62 9.12 49.93
N ASN A 665 -8.48 10.13 50.10
CA ASN A 665 -8.91 10.98 48.99
C ASN A 665 -7.99 12.20 48.84
N SER A 666 -7.72 12.62 47.61
CA SER A 666 -6.81 13.73 47.33
C SER A 666 -7.33 14.69 46.26
N ALA A 667 -7.33 15.98 46.59
CA ALA A 667 -7.71 17.06 45.68
C ALA A 667 -6.76 18.26 45.78
N GLN A 668 -6.81 19.22 44.84
CA GLN A 668 -6.14 20.51 45.06
C GLN A 668 -6.72 21.22 46.30
N SER A 669 -8.03 21.18 46.53
CA SER A 669 -8.70 21.70 47.73
C SER A 669 -9.93 20.89 48.14
N GLY A 670 -10.16 20.74 49.44
CA GLY A 670 -11.18 19.84 49.98
C GLY A 670 -10.85 18.40 49.63
N GLY A 671 -9.82 17.83 50.25
CA GLY A 671 -9.21 16.58 49.80
C GLY A 671 -10.21 15.45 49.54
N ALA A 672 -11.16 15.24 50.47
CA ALA A 672 -12.33 14.40 50.24
C ALA A 672 -13.52 15.22 49.71
N ILE A 673 -13.90 16.28 50.42
CA ILE A 673 -15.18 16.96 50.21
C ILE A 673 -14.98 18.45 49.91
N TYR A 674 -15.66 18.92 48.85
CA TYR A 674 -15.81 20.32 48.53
C TYR A 674 -17.29 20.70 48.45
N LEU A 675 -17.72 21.66 49.28
CA LEU A 675 -19.10 22.17 49.29
C LEU A 675 -19.12 23.68 49.03
N GLU A 676 -19.95 24.09 48.08
CA GLU A 676 -20.19 25.49 47.73
C GLU A 676 -21.68 25.83 47.85
N HIS A 677 -22.03 26.76 48.74
CA HIS A 677 -23.41 27.16 49.04
C HIS A 677 -24.35 25.96 49.32
N CYS A 678 -23.96 25.11 50.27
CA CYS A 678 -24.72 23.91 50.58
C CYS A 678 -25.35 23.95 51.98
N ASP A 679 -26.52 23.33 52.11
CA ASP A 679 -27.07 22.94 53.40
C ASP A 679 -26.50 21.56 53.77
N LEU A 680 -26.00 21.40 54.99
CA LEU A 680 -25.35 20.16 55.39
C LEU A 680 -25.68 19.65 56.79
N LEU A 681 -25.84 18.33 56.90
CA LEU A 681 -25.82 17.59 58.15
C LEU A 681 -24.79 16.48 58.04
N VAL A 682 -23.64 16.65 58.68
CA VAL A 682 -22.53 15.69 58.66
C VAL A 682 -22.39 15.15 60.08
N ARG A 683 -22.80 13.90 60.31
CA ARG A 683 -22.84 13.31 61.64
C ARG A 683 -22.22 11.92 61.75
N SER A 684 -21.40 11.69 62.77
CA SER A 684 -20.82 10.37 63.07
C SER A 684 -20.01 9.76 61.90
N ASN A 685 -19.40 10.59 61.06
CA ASN A 685 -18.55 10.14 59.95
C ASN A 685 -17.09 10.11 60.38
N HIS A 686 -16.28 9.41 59.60
CA HIS A 686 -14.84 9.33 59.80
C HIS A 686 -14.10 9.78 58.54
N PHE A 687 -13.17 10.71 58.71
CA PHE A 687 -12.33 11.28 57.67
C PHE A 687 -10.88 10.98 58.00
N ASP A 688 -10.26 10.04 57.30
CA ASP A 688 -8.88 9.62 57.56
C ASP A 688 -7.97 9.82 56.35
N ALA A 689 -6.75 10.30 56.59
CA ALA A 689 -5.69 10.35 55.58
C ALA A 689 -6.04 11.11 54.27
N ASN A 690 -7.01 12.03 54.30
CA ASN A 690 -7.37 12.82 53.12
C ASN A 690 -6.42 14.01 52.93
N GLN A 691 -6.17 14.39 51.69
CA GLN A 691 -5.12 15.32 51.33
C GLN A 691 -5.60 16.46 50.42
N SER A 692 -5.29 17.69 50.81
CA SER A 692 -5.32 18.85 49.92
C SER A 692 -3.90 19.22 49.54
N LEU A 693 -3.58 19.11 48.24
CA LEU A 693 -2.20 19.13 47.74
C LEU A 693 -1.76 20.42 47.04
N ASP A 694 -2.66 21.39 46.81
CA ASP A 694 -2.25 22.61 46.08
C ASP A 694 -1.33 23.51 46.90
N SER A 695 -0.13 23.76 46.40
CA SER A 695 0.91 24.50 47.13
C SER A 695 0.61 26.00 47.36
N ILE A 696 -0.47 26.55 46.79
CA ILE A 696 -0.83 27.97 46.86
C ILE A 696 -2.20 28.15 47.54
N THR A 697 -3.20 27.38 47.14
CA THR A 697 -4.60 27.48 47.56
C THR A 697 -5.10 26.26 48.31
N GLY A 698 -4.24 25.28 48.61
CA GLY A 698 -4.65 24.00 49.19
C GLY A 698 -5.27 24.11 50.59
N GLN A 699 -6.58 23.93 50.67
CA GLN A 699 -7.36 24.11 51.89
C GLN A 699 -8.22 22.89 52.21
N GLY A 700 -8.39 22.59 53.50
CA GLY A 700 -9.28 21.54 53.97
C GLY A 700 -8.80 20.16 53.54
N GLY A 701 -7.87 19.56 54.29
CA GLY A 701 -7.32 18.26 53.92
C GLY A 701 -8.39 17.17 53.84
N ALA A 702 -9.40 17.22 54.72
CA ALA A 702 -10.62 16.44 54.55
C ALA A 702 -11.70 17.23 53.79
N MET A 703 -12.05 18.43 54.29
CA MET A 703 -13.24 19.13 53.83
C MET A 703 -13.03 20.64 53.71
N LEU A 704 -13.49 21.20 52.58
CA LEU A 704 -13.56 22.64 52.34
C LEU A 704 -15.02 23.04 52.11
N ILE A 705 -15.49 24.05 52.86
CA ILE A 705 -16.84 24.60 52.75
C ILE A 705 -16.75 26.10 52.48
N ILE A 706 -17.41 26.56 51.40
CA ILE A 706 -17.38 27.94 50.94
C ILE A 706 -18.77 28.47 50.60
N SER A 707 -18.96 29.79 50.73
CA SER A 707 -20.27 30.43 50.50
C SER A 707 -20.21 31.73 49.67
N ASN A 708 -19.10 32.02 48.96
CA ASN A 708 -18.86 33.06 47.94
C ASN A 708 -19.87 34.25 47.80
N GLY A 709 -20.28 34.87 48.91
CA GLY A 709 -21.19 36.02 48.91
C GLY A 709 -22.67 35.76 48.57
N GLN A 710 -23.11 34.50 48.37
CA GLN A 710 -24.51 34.13 48.06
C GLN A 710 -25.13 33.31 49.21
N GLY A 711 -25.29 33.94 50.39
CA GLY A 711 -25.86 33.28 51.59
C GLY A 711 -24.92 32.22 52.20
N ALA A 712 -24.76 32.22 53.52
CA ALA A 712 -23.87 31.26 54.17
C ALA A 712 -24.38 29.81 54.02
N SER A 713 -23.47 28.87 53.74
CA SER A 713 -23.68 27.44 53.96
C SER A 713 -24.04 27.22 55.43
N LYS A 714 -25.15 26.51 55.67
CA LYS A 714 -25.76 26.34 57.00
C LYS A 714 -25.91 24.87 57.33
N GLY A 715 -25.83 24.55 58.61
CA GLY A 715 -25.86 23.16 59.01
C GLY A 715 -25.08 22.84 60.27
N ALA A 716 -24.76 21.55 60.39
CA ALA A 716 -24.06 21.00 61.52
C ALA A 716 -23.02 19.95 61.13
N LEU A 717 -21.87 20.01 61.80
CA LEU A 717 -20.90 18.92 61.90
C LEU A 717 -20.95 18.42 63.34
N GLU A 718 -21.42 17.18 63.53
CA GLU A 718 -21.68 16.59 64.85
C GLU A 718 -21.02 15.20 64.97
N ASP A 719 -20.36 14.91 66.09
CA ASP A 719 -19.84 13.55 66.39
C ASP A 719 -18.90 12.95 65.33
N ASN A 720 -18.26 13.76 64.48
CA ASN A 720 -17.36 13.25 63.45
C ASN A 720 -15.93 13.11 63.96
N GLN A 721 -15.18 12.22 63.33
CA GLN A 721 -13.76 12.05 63.57
C GLN A 721 -12.95 12.44 62.33
N PHE A 722 -12.02 13.37 62.49
CA PHE A 722 -11.06 13.80 61.48
C PHE A 722 -9.65 13.40 61.93
N SER A 723 -9.10 12.38 61.30
CA SER A 723 -7.80 11.79 61.64
C SER A 723 -6.79 11.95 60.51
N ASN A 724 -5.55 12.34 60.82
CA ASN A 724 -4.41 12.27 59.88
C ASN A 724 -4.62 12.98 58.52
N ASN A 725 -5.51 13.97 58.44
CA ASN A 725 -5.74 14.70 57.20
C ASN A 725 -4.68 15.79 57.03
N VAL A 726 -4.31 16.09 55.79
CA VAL A 726 -3.22 17.00 55.45
C VAL A 726 -3.68 18.06 54.46
N ALA A 727 -3.42 19.33 54.77
CA ALA A 727 -3.56 20.43 53.81
C ALA A 727 -2.22 21.14 53.62
N THR A 728 -1.83 21.43 52.39
CA THR A 728 -0.61 22.21 52.10
C THR A 728 -0.69 23.66 52.55
N LYS A 729 -1.88 24.25 52.67
CA LYS A 729 -2.08 25.61 53.23
C LYS A 729 -2.92 25.62 54.49
N ASN A 730 -4.24 25.63 54.39
CA ASN A 730 -5.05 25.97 55.56
C ASN A 730 -6.05 24.87 55.94
N GLY A 731 -6.15 24.56 57.23
CA GLY A 731 -7.16 23.64 57.75
C GLY A 731 -6.83 22.20 57.42
N GLY A 732 -5.98 21.56 58.23
CA GLY A 732 -5.49 20.21 57.94
C GLY A 732 -6.61 19.18 57.83
N ALA A 733 -7.68 19.35 58.61
CA ALA A 733 -8.93 18.64 58.41
C ALA A 733 -9.98 19.53 57.71
N LEU A 734 -10.34 20.65 58.34
CA LEU A 734 -11.49 21.45 57.95
C LEU A 734 -11.09 22.88 57.62
N ALA A 735 -11.51 23.37 56.45
CA ALA A 735 -11.42 24.78 56.09
C ALA A 735 -12.82 25.35 55.85
N LEU A 736 -13.11 26.47 56.50
CA LEU A 736 -14.38 27.18 56.40
C LEU A 736 -14.15 28.58 55.83
N LYS A 737 -14.86 28.91 54.77
CA LYS A 737 -14.86 30.24 54.17
C LYS A 737 -16.27 30.80 54.18
N GLN A 738 -16.47 31.94 54.83
CA GLN A 738 -17.74 32.67 54.80
C GLN A 738 -18.95 31.79 55.23
N SER A 739 -18.78 30.91 56.22
CA SER A 739 -19.77 29.87 56.56
C SER A 739 -20.17 29.95 58.04
N SER A 740 -21.45 29.75 58.35
CA SER A 740 -22.05 29.93 59.68
C SER A 740 -22.43 28.60 60.34
N LEU A 741 -21.56 27.59 60.24
CA LEU A 741 -21.88 26.23 60.69
C LEU A 741 -21.79 26.06 62.20
N ARG A 742 -22.59 25.12 62.72
CA ARG A 742 -22.43 24.59 64.08
C ARG A 742 -21.51 23.38 64.04
N ILE A 743 -20.46 23.37 64.83
CA ILE A 743 -19.45 22.32 64.84
C ILE A 743 -19.32 21.91 66.30
N PHE A 744 -19.79 20.71 66.63
CA PHE A 744 -19.82 20.26 68.01
C PHE A 744 -19.59 18.76 68.16
N HIS A 745 -18.98 18.37 69.28
CA HIS A 745 -18.68 16.96 69.59
C HIS A 745 -17.79 16.25 68.56
N ASN A 746 -17.00 16.98 67.77
CA ASN A 746 -16.09 16.36 66.81
C ASN A 746 -14.71 16.14 67.42
N LEU A 747 -14.02 15.09 66.95
CA LEU A 747 -12.64 14.77 67.28
C LEU A 747 -11.73 15.09 66.09
N PHE A 748 -10.79 16.01 66.26
CA PHE A 748 -9.73 16.32 65.29
C PHE A 748 -8.40 15.83 65.83
N ILE A 749 -7.84 14.77 65.25
CA ILE A 749 -6.61 14.14 65.72
C ILE A 749 -5.54 14.01 64.64
N GLY A 750 -4.31 14.46 64.93
CA GLY A 750 -3.16 14.20 64.06
C GLY A 750 -3.20 14.89 62.70
N ASN A 751 -4.04 15.91 62.52
CA ASN A 751 -4.15 16.63 61.25
C ASN A 751 -3.01 17.63 61.08
N GLN A 752 -2.64 17.95 59.84
CA GLN A 752 -1.50 18.80 59.52
C GLN A 752 -1.84 19.88 58.48
N ALA A 753 -1.40 21.12 58.72
CA ALA A 753 -1.49 22.19 57.72
C ALA A 753 -0.30 23.16 57.74
N TYR A 754 -0.29 24.15 56.84
CA TYR A 754 0.53 25.34 57.04
C TYR A 754 -0.09 26.21 58.13
N ASN A 755 -1.35 26.65 57.99
CA ASN A 755 -2.11 27.34 59.04
C ASN A 755 -3.31 26.50 59.49
N GLY A 756 -3.62 26.47 60.79
CA GLY A 756 -4.81 25.77 61.28
C GLY A 756 -4.68 24.26 61.13
N GLY A 757 -3.76 23.63 61.86
CA GLY A 757 -3.46 22.21 61.72
C GLY A 757 -4.68 21.29 61.80
N GLY A 758 -5.67 21.63 62.63
CA GLY A 758 -7.00 21.01 62.61
C GLY A 758 -7.98 21.79 61.73
N ILE A 759 -8.29 23.02 62.14
CA ILE A 759 -9.36 23.84 61.55
C ILE A 759 -8.83 25.20 61.12
N TYR A 760 -9.27 25.66 59.95
CA TYR A 760 -9.07 27.03 59.47
C TYR A 760 -10.42 27.72 59.22
N VAL A 761 -10.52 28.99 59.62
CA VAL A 761 -11.74 29.80 59.48
C VAL A 761 -11.42 31.15 58.86
N ASP A 762 -11.97 31.43 57.68
CA ASP A 762 -11.89 32.74 57.04
C ASP A 762 -13.25 33.46 57.16
N THR A 763 -13.29 34.46 58.05
CA THR A 763 -14.51 35.17 58.44
C THR A 763 -14.80 36.34 57.50
N GLY A 764 -15.09 36.05 56.24
CA GLY A 764 -15.57 37.05 55.28
C GLY A 764 -17.06 37.41 55.43
N THR A 765 -17.73 37.04 56.53
CA THR A 765 -19.17 37.22 56.82
C THR A 765 -19.41 37.72 58.25
N THR A 766 -20.58 38.34 58.50
CA THR A 766 -20.99 38.76 59.87
C THR A 766 -21.39 37.60 60.77
N ASP A 767 -21.78 36.47 60.19
CA ASP A 767 -22.15 35.25 60.91
C ASP A 767 -20.93 34.33 61.02
N LEU A 768 -20.48 34.10 62.27
CA LEU A 768 -19.33 33.25 62.61
C LEU A 768 -19.77 31.80 62.84
N PRO A 769 -18.92 30.80 62.53
CA PRO A 769 -19.17 29.42 62.93
C PRO A 769 -19.19 29.29 64.46
N GLN A 770 -20.08 28.45 64.97
CA GLN A 770 -20.17 28.12 66.39
C GLN A 770 -19.45 26.80 66.64
N MET A 771 -18.39 26.84 67.46
CA MET A 771 -17.61 25.65 67.82
C MET A 771 -17.78 25.36 69.31
N VAL A 772 -18.40 24.24 69.66
CA VAL A 772 -18.73 23.88 71.05
C VAL A 772 -18.31 22.43 71.32
N GLU A 773 -17.58 22.18 72.40
CA GLU A 773 -17.25 20.82 72.84
C GLU A 773 -16.60 19.93 71.75
N ASN A 774 -15.64 20.48 71.01
CA ASN A 774 -14.81 19.69 70.07
C ASN A 774 -13.45 19.39 70.70
N ASP A 775 -12.94 18.18 70.45
CA ASP A 775 -11.64 17.73 70.93
C ASP A 775 -10.59 17.87 69.81
N LEU A 776 -9.52 18.62 70.06
CA LEU A 776 -8.43 18.84 69.11
C LEU A 776 -7.11 18.31 69.72
N TYR A 777 -6.62 17.18 69.22
CA TYR A 777 -5.45 16.49 69.78
C TYR A 777 -4.35 16.25 68.74
N ARG A 778 -3.09 16.54 69.08
CA ARG A 778 -1.91 16.28 68.20
C ARG A 778 -2.01 16.85 66.78
N ASN A 779 -2.81 17.88 66.56
CA ASN A 779 -2.79 18.61 65.29
C ASN A 779 -1.52 19.46 65.21
N SER A 780 -0.97 19.63 64.01
CA SER A 780 0.34 20.24 63.81
C SER A 780 0.34 21.21 62.63
N VAL A 781 1.28 22.15 62.67
CA VAL A 781 1.58 23.07 61.57
C VAL A 781 3.00 22.86 61.05
N SER A 782 3.23 23.13 59.77
CA SER A 782 4.58 23.16 59.19
C SER A 782 5.44 24.28 59.81
N SER A 783 6.77 24.20 59.68
CA SER A 783 7.75 24.97 60.48
C SER A 783 7.63 26.51 60.45
N SER A 784 6.83 27.08 59.55
CA SER A 784 6.63 28.52 59.41
C SER A 784 5.17 28.98 59.41
N GLY A 785 4.22 28.12 59.77
CA GLY A 785 2.80 28.45 59.79
C GLY A 785 2.18 28.49 61.19
N ASP A 786 0.97 29.02 61.28
CA ASP A 786 0.36 29.47 62.55
C ASP A 786 -0.88 28.66 62.96
N GLY A 787 -1.14 28.57 64.27
CA GLY A 787 -2.35 27.94 64.80
C GLY A 787 -2.39 26.41 64.64
N ALA A 788 -1.64 25.68 65.47
CA ALA A 788 -1.55 24.21 65.40
C ALA A 788 -2.91 23.48 65.48
N ALA A 789 -3.90 24.06 66.18
CA ALA A 789 -5.23 23.49 66.34
C ALA A 789 -6.27 24.24 65.49
N ILE A 790 -6.43 25.54 65.73
CA ILE A 790 -7.37 26.42 65.00
C ILE A 790 -6.63 27.69 64.58
N TYR A 791 -6.87 28.15 63.36
CA TYR A 791 -6.44 29.46 62.87
C TYR A 791 -7.63 30.21 62.25
N ASN A 792 -7.71 31.51 62.53
CA ASN A 792 -8.66 32.44 61.92
C ASN A 792 -7.89 33.44 61.08
#